data_AF-A0A831TBE3-F1
#
_entry.id   AF-A0A831TBE3-F1
#
_cell.length_a   1.000
_cell.length_b   1.000
_cell.length_c   1.000
_cell.angle_alpha   90.00
_cell.angle_beta   90.00
_cell.angle_gamma   90.00
#
_symmetry.space_group_name_H-M   'P 1'
#
loop_
_entity.id
_entity.type
_entity.pdbx_description
1 polymer ?
#
loop_
_entity_poly.entity_id
_entity_poly.type
_entity_poly.pdbx_seq_one_letter_code
_entity_poly.pdbx_strand_id
1 'polypeptide(L)'
;MATAIQYPTTQRAYTLRLRGIDPQDQSWRDALWATHEAVNRGAKVFGEWLLTLRGGLDHQLADAPVKVRGGTTRLPSDEERRDRRVLLALSWLSVEDAHGAPRDASLIVAKGTDSADCRARKLADALIAILQARSVAASEIGDPSKPPEDQPGTWLGDCMGSLSAAIRDDAVWVNRSKAFDAATQSCPSLTRDEIWDFLEPFFAGAEAYLRPERAESDESESASEAAQEEKAKDLVQKAGGWLSKRMGAGGGANFQDLARAYQAIAQWASYAQPGQSGQQAVEVLAGYLSQHGFSPTANDATGVLSVIRGPGYKSATRNYIITAIAKSPAITAQNLSQLQELATKDNERCSSKIGGKGSRPYSNMILQHVEAACGFTYLQSDGAARHREFSVMLDHAARRANVAHSWIKKAEAERRQFESDARRIENVPQDALNWLRRYCEERGGASGSLEGYRIRRRAVDGWDKVVIRWSRSDCQSADDRIAAARQLQDDPEIDKFGDIQLFEALAAEEALCVWKPNGNPTAQPLKDFVAATEADAKKKRFKVPAYRHPDPLRHPIFADFGNSRWGIEYSAHRAPAQCDELRQKVDKLAAAVADAQRKLEGTKAAQRASRESKLAEAQSKLVAAQKEFAAISDPYRVELKLWNGRAVAAIPMRWSSKRLIADLSLRRATEPSSDQRIGVTRADRLGRAAGNADDGRPVTITGLFQQDHWNGRLQAPRAQLDAIAKHVDKHGWDAEARRQIARIRWVVSLSAELSQQGPWFEFCNRFGEDAPARPFVSRQGEYAVKHRDNDQRKGHAKLILSRLPGLRVLAVDLGHRYAAACAVWEAVTCEQMQHACQAAGTTSPDAQAMFVHLKCSNARGKTVTTIYRRIG
;
A
#
# COMPACT_ATOMS: atom_id res chain seq x y z
N MET A 1 36.95 -7.50 -16.73
CA MET A 1 35.92 -6.65 -16.09
C MET A 1 35.18 -7.51 -15.09
N ALA A 2 35.46 -7.36 -13.79
CA ALA A 2 34.71 -8.06 -12.76
C ALA A 2 33.26 -7.54 -12.78
N THR A 3 32.30 -8.44 -13.00
CA THR A 3 30.87 -8.18 -12.84
C THR A 3 30.67 -7.55 -11.45
N ALA A 4 30.30 -6.27 -11.41
CA ALA A 4 30.03 -5.57 -10.16
C ALA A 4 28.92 -6.34 -9.43
N ILE A 5 29.24 -6.92 -8.28
CA ILE A 5 28.25 -7.53 -7.40
C ILE A 5 27.26 -6.41 -7.04
N GLN A 6 26.06 -6.48 -7.59
CA GLN A 6 25.01 -5.50 -7.32
C GLN A 6 24.45 -5.79 -5.94
N TYR A 7 24.99 -5.10 -4.93
CA TYR A 7 24.52 -5.25 -3.56
C TYR A 7 23.07 -4.76 -3.43
N PRO A 8 22.22 -5.49 -2.69
CA PRO A 8 20.86 -5.05 -2.41
C PRO A 8 20.85 -3.71 -1.66
N THR A 9 19.81 -2.91 -1.88
CA THR A 9 19.64 -1.62 -1.19
C THR A 9 18.79 -1.79 0.07
N THR A 10 18.85 -0.82 0.98
CA THR A 10 17.95 -0.72 2.13
C THR A 10 17.45 0.72 2.24
N GLN A 11 16.20 0.90 2.65
CA GLN A 11 15.61 2.23 2.79
C GLN A 11 15.84 2.80 4.18
N ARG A 12 16.34 4.03 4.25
CA ARG A 12 16.48 4.79 5.49
C ARG A 12 15.74 6.11 5.40
N ALA A 13 14.80 6.31 6.32
CA ALA A 13 14.00 7.53 6.40
C ALA A 13 14.73 8.63 7.19
N TYR A 14 14.73 9.84 6.64
CA TYR A 14 15.23 11.05 7.27
C TYR A 14 14.14 12.10 7.30
N THR A 15 13.89 12.68 8.48
CA THR A 15 12.99 13.82 8.62
C THR A 15 13.76 15.13 8.48
N LEU A 16 13.38 15.95 7.51
CA LEU A 16 14.05 17.19 7.15
C LEU A 16 13.15 18.38 7.49
N ARG A 17 13.56 19.24 8.42
CA ARG A 17 12.76 20.43 8.79
C ARG A 17 12.94 21.52 7.75
N LEU A 18 11.84 22.04 7.21
CA LEU A 18 11.83 23.10 6.18
C LEU A 18 11.91 24.50 6.79
N ARG A 19 12.59 25.40 6.08
CA ARG A 19 12.72 26.84 6.37
C ARG A 19 12.79 27.62 5.06
N GLY A 20 12.34 28.87 5.07
CA GLY A 20 12.53 29.81 3.96
C GLY A 20 14.02 30.09 3.71
N ILE A 21 14.37 30.44 2.47
CA ILE A 21 15.71 30.92 2.14
C ILE A 21 15.93 32.29 2.78
N ASP A 22 14.95 33.19 2.62
CA ASP A 22 14.88 34.47 3.31
C ASP A 22 14.01 34.31 4.58
N PRO A 23 14.54 34.63 5.78
CA PRO A 23 13.76 34.63 7.02
C PRO A 23 12.53 35.55 7.01
N GLN A 24 12.54 36.60 6.20
CA GLN A 24 11.43 37.57 6.10
C GLN A 24 10.34 37.12 5.12
N ASP A 25 10.66 36.21 4.20
CA ASP A 25 9.71 35.67 3.23
C ASP A 25 8.87 34.53 3.84
N GLN A 26 7.55 34.72 3.89
CA GLN A 26 6.59 33.70 4.33
C GLN A 26 5.84 33.04 3.18
N SER A 27 6.04 33.47 1.93
CA SER A 27 5.30 32.96 0.76
C SER A 27 5.45 31.45 0.57
N TRP A 28 6.60 30.87 0.96
CA TRP A 28 6.82 29.43 0.94
C TRP A 28 5.89 28.67 1.90
N ARG A 29 5.52 29.25 3.06
CA ARG A 29 4.58 28.62 3.99
C ARG A 29 3.18 28.61 3.44
N ASP A 30 2.78 29.72 2.81
CA ASP A 30 1.49 29.85 2.16
C ASP A 30 1.37 28.85 1.01
N ALA A 31 2.43 28.67 0.22
CA ALA A 31 2.49 27.65 -0.82
C ALA A 31 2.42 26.22 -0.27
N LEU A 32 3.08 25.92 0.86
CA LEU A 32 2.99 24.60 1.51
C LEU A 32 1.57 24.33 2.02
N TRP A 33 0.94 25.31 2.66
CA TRP A 33 -0.44 25.18 3.13
C TRP A 33 -1.42 25.05 1.96
N ALA A 34 -1.32 25.91 0.94
CA ALA A 34 -2.18 25.87 -0.23
C ALA A 34 -2.06 24.53 -0.98
N THR A 35 -0.84 23.99 -1.11
CA THR A 35 -0.63 22.65 -1.69
C THR A 35 -1.27 21.56 -0.83
N HIS A 36 -1.04 21.59 0.49
CA HIS A 36 -1.61 20.63 1.43
C HIS A 36 -3.14 20.63 1.38
N GLU A 37 -3.73 21.82 1.40
CA GLU A 37 -5.17 22.01 1.32
C GLU A 37 -5.73 21.52 -0.02
N ALA A 38 -5.13 21.93 -1.14
CA ALA A 38 -5.57 21.54 -2.47
C ALA A 38 -5.52 20.01 -2.68
N VAL A 39 -4.43 19.35 -2.23
CA VAL A 39 -4.29 17.90 -2.31
C VAL A 39 -5.35 17.17 -1.49
N ASN A 40 -5.61 17.63 -0.26
CA ASN A 40 -6.65 17.04 0.58
C ASN A 40 -8.05 17.24 -0.02
N ARG A 41 -8.37 18.43 -0.51
CA ARG A 41 -9.68 18.74 -1.12
C ARG A 41 -9.89 17.95 -2.41
N GLY A 42 -8.90 17.89 -3.30
CA GLY A 42 -9.00 17.11 -4.54
C GLY A 42 -9.12 15.61 -4.28
N ALA A 43 -8.33 15.07 -3.33
CA ALA A 43 -8.45 13.66 -2.93
C ALA A 43 -9.78 13.35 -2.23
N LYS A 44 -10.35 14.30 -1.48
CA LYS A 44 -11.69 14.15 -0.90
C LYS A 44 -12.73 13.96 -1.99
N VAL A 45 -12.72 14.79 -3.04
CA VAL A 45 -13.67 14.68 -4.15
C VAL A 45 -13.47 13.38 -4.95
N PHE A 46 -12.23 12.97 -5.24
CA PHE A 46 -11.99 11.65 -5.83
C PHE A 46 -12.52 10.53 -4.92
N GLY A 47 -12.34 10.65 -3.62
CA GLY A 47 -12.88 9.72 -2.62
C GLY A 47 -14.40 9.67 -2.65
N GLU A 48 -15.06 10.82 -2.69
CA GLU A 48 -16.52 10.91 -2.82
C GLU A 48 -17.01 10.23 -4.09
N TRP A 49 -16.34 10.43 -5.23
CA TRP A 49 -16.67 9.71 -6.47
C TRP A 49 -16.48 8.21 -6.36
N LEU A 50 -15.39 7.73 -5.75
CA LEU A 50 -15.20 6.28 -5.49
C LEU A 50 -16.35 5.71 -4.65
N LEU A 51 -16.78 6.43 -3.60
CA LEU A 51 -17.88 6.01 -2.73
C LEU A 51 -19.24 6.11 -3.44
N THR A 52 -19.44 7.08 -4.32
CA THR A 52 -20.66 7.22 -5.13
C THR A 52 -20.73 6.12 -6.18
N LEU A 53 -19.65 5.84 -6.91
CA LEU A 53 -19.62 4.81 -7.95
C LEU A 53 -19.82 3.40 -7.39
N ARG A 54 -19.27 3.07 -6.20
CA ARG A 54 -19.62 1.80 -5.53
C ARG A 54 -21.09 1.73 -5.13
N GLY A 55 -21.73 2.87 -4.87
CA GLY A 55 -23.16 2.96 -4.59
C GLY A 55 -24.02 2.54 -5.79
N GLY A 56 -23.46 2.64 -7.00
CA GLY A 56 -24.08 2.21 -8.24
C GLY A 56 -23.93 0.72 -8.58
N LEU A 57 -23.23 -0.08 -7.76
CA LEU A 57 -23.05 -1.52 -8.01
C LEU A 57 -24.41 -2.22 -8.14
N ASP A 58 -24.57 -3.03 -9.18
CA ASP A 58 -25.83 -3.72 -9.47
C ASP A 58 -26.14 -4.81 -8.43
N HIS A 59 -27.42 -4.96 -8.07
CA HIS A 59 -27.93 -6.01 -7.21
C HIS A 59 -27.75 -7.41 -7.83
N GLN A 60 -27.80 -7.52 -9.16
CA GLN A 60 -27.62 -8.79 -9.88
C GLN A 60 -26.23 -9.41 -9.69
N LEU A 61 -25.25 -8.61 -9.24
CA LEU A 61 -23.92 -9.13 -8.89
C LEU A 61 -23.95 -10.13 -7.73
N ALA A 62 -25.01 -10.15 -6.92
CA ALA A 62 -25.23 -11.19 -5.91
C ALA A 62 -25.28 -12.59 -6.56
N ASP A 63 -25.93 -12.70 -7.71
CA ASP A 63 -26.20 -13.95 -8.43
C ASP A 63 -25.22 -14.23 -9.56
N ALA A 64 -24.23 -13.34 -9.77
CA ALA A 64 -23.24 -13.50 -10.85
C ALA A 64 -22.50 -14.85 -10.78
N PRO A 65 -22.25 -15.53 -11.92
CA PRO A 65 -21.56 -16.82 -11.91
C PRO A 65 -20.18 -16.77 -11.25
N VAL A 66 -19.86 -17.78 -10.45
CA VAL A 66 -18.56 -17.94 -9.79
C VAL A 66 -17.62 -18.71 -10.72
N LYS A 67 -16.42 -18.16 -10.97
CA LYS A 67 -15.38 -18.86 -11.73
C LYS A 67 -14.73 -19.93 -10.86
N VAL A 68 -14.62 -21.14 -11.40
CA VAL A 68 -13.98 -22.28 -10.73
C VAL A 68 -12.68 -22.63 -11.46
N ARG A 69 -11.77 -23.30 -10.76
CA ARG A 69 -10.50 -23.78 -11.34
C ARG A 69 -10.79 -24.64 -12.58
N GLY A 70 -10.16 -24.30 -13.70
CA GLY A 70 -10.41 -24.94 -15.00
C GLY A 70 -11.26 -24.12 -15.97
N GLY A 71 -11.67 -22.90 -15.60
CA GLY A 71 -12.36 -21.97 -16.50
C GLY A 71 -13.88 -22.20 -16.60
N THR A 72 -14.41 -23.16 -15.86
CA THR A 72 -15.86 -23.38 -15.73
C THR A 72 -16.48 -22.35 -14.79
N THR A 73 -17.78 -22.10 -14.96
CA THR A 73 -18.56 -21.22 -14.08
C THR A 73 -19.71 -22.00 -13.44
N ARG A 74 -20.07 -21.63 -12.21
CA ARG A 74 -21.24 -22.17 -11.50
C ARG A 74 -22.07 -21.06 -10.88
N LEU A 75 -23.32 -21.34 -10.53
CA LEU A 75 -24.12 -20.44 -9.70
C LEU A 75 -23.51 -20.33 -8.29
N PRO A 76 -23.65 -19.17 -7.62
CA PRO A 76 -23.22 -19.02 -6.22
C PRO A 76 -24.04 -19.92 -5.29
N SER A 77 -23.41 -20.40 -4.21
CA SER A 77 -24.15 -21.03 -3.10
C SER A 77 -24.98 -19.99 -2.35
N ASP A 78 -25.92 -20.44 -1.51
CA ASP A 78 -26.74 -19.51 -0.71
C ASP A 78 -25.89 -18.66 0.24
N GLU A 79 -24.82 -19.22 0.80
CA GLU A 79 -23.85 -18.50 1.63
C GLU A 79 -23.07 -17.46 0.82
N GLU A 80 -22.58 -17.83 -0.36
CA GLU A 80 -21.88 -16.89 -1.25
C GLU A 80 -22.81 -15.76 -1.71
N ARG A 81 -24.08 -16.07 -1.99
CA ARG A 81 -25.10 -15.08 -2.35
C ARG A 81 -25.35 -14.13 -1.18
N ARG A 82 -25.56 -14.66 0.04
CA ARG A 82 -25.72 -13.87 1.27
C ARG A 82 -24.54 -12.90 1.46
N ASP A 83 -23.31 -13.40 1.37
CA ASP A 83 -22.11 -12.60 1.54
C ASP A 83 -22.00 -11.45 0.53
N ARG A 84 -22.33 -11.73 -0.73
CA ARG A 84 -22.34 -10.71 -1.78
C ARG A 84 -23.41 -9.66 -1.55
N ARG A 85 -24.61 -10.05 -1.11
CA ARG A 85 -25.70 -9.13 -0.75
C ARG A 85 -25.27 -8.19 0.38
N VAL A 86 -24.64 -8.71 1.43
CA VAL A 86 -24.10 -7.90 2.53
C VAL A 86 -23.09 -6.87 2.02
N LEU A 87 -22.11 -7.28 1.20
CA LEU A 87 -21.10 -6.38 0.65
C LEU A 87 -21.70 -5.33 -0.31
N LEU A 88 -22.71 -5.69 -1.09
CA LEU A 88 -23.46 -4.76 -1.94
C LEU A 88 -24.23 -3.74 -1.09
N ALA A 89 -24.97 -4.20 -0.08
CA ALA A 89 -25.70 -3.34 0.84
C ALA A 89 -24.77 -2.35 1.57
N LEU A 90 -23.59 -2.79 2.02
CA LEU A 90 -22.56 -1.93 2.65
C LEU A 90 -21.84 -1.00 1.65
N SER A 91 -21.96 -1.27 0.35
CA SER A 91 -21.49 -0.37 -0.70
C SER A 91 -22.52 0.73 -1.01
N TRP A 92 -23.81 0.40 -0.94
CA TRP A 92 -24.93 1.32 -1.14
C TRP A 92 -25.22 2.21 0.07
N LEU A 93 -25.17 1.62 1.27
CA LEU A 93 -25.36 2.27 2.55
C LEU A 93 -24.02 2.22 3.27
N SER A 94 -23.34 3.35 3.40
CA SER A 94 -21.99 3.36 3.92
C SER A 94 -21.80 4.16 5.17
N VAL A 95 -20.96 3.63 6.06
CA VAL A 95 -20.57 4.31 7.29
C VAL A 95 -19.42 5.26 7.01
N GLU A 96 -19.61 6.51 7.35
CA GLU A 96 -18.71 7.62 7.03
C GLU A 96 -18.54 8.54 8.23
N ASP A 97 -17.40 9.26 8.29
CA ASP A 97 -17.22 10.35 9.24
C ASP A 97 -18.25 11.46 9.03
N ALA A 98 -18.91 11.90 10.09
CA ALA A 98 -19.96 12.91 10.00
C ALA A 98 -19.46 14.27 9.45
N HIS A 99 -18.19 14.63 9.69
CA HIS A 99 -17.62 15.90 9.24
C HIS A 99 -17.20 15.84 7.76
N GLY A 100 -16.77 14.66 7.30
CA GLY A 100 -16.37 14.40 5.91
C GLY A 100 -17.53 14.06 4.97
N ALA A 101 -18.63 13.51 5.50
CA ALA A 101 -19.80 13.04 4.75
C ALA A 101 -20.42 14.14 3.85
N PRO A 102 -21.22 13.75 2.84
CA PRO A 102 -21.91 14.70 1.98
C PRO A 102 -22.74 15.70 2.78
N ARG A 103 -22.71 16.97 2.36
CA ARG A 103 -23.48 18.06 3.01
C ARG A 103 -24.99 17.95 2.77
N ASP A 104 -25.40 17.24 1.73
CA ASP A 104 -26.80 16.97 1.47
C ASP A 104 -27.36 16.04 2.56
N ALA A 105 -28.16 16.62 3.46
CA ALA A 105 -28.82 15.90 4.54
C ALA A 105 -29.74 14.79 4.02
N SER A 106 -30.22 14.89 2.77
CA SER A 106 -31.07 13.88 2.14
C SER A 106 -30.34 12.57 1.83
N LEU A 107 -29.00 12.56 1.91
CA LEU A 107 -28.16 11.37 1.78
C LEU A 107 -27.83 10.74 3.14
N ILE A 108 -28.07 11.42 4.26
CA ILE A 108 -27.78 10.89 5.59
C ILE A 108 -28.98 10.08 6.09
N VAL A 109 -28.78 8.77 6.25
CA VAL A 109 -29.85 7.84 6.66
C VAL A 109 -29.99 7.79 8.17
N ALA A 110 -28.90 7.56 8.88
CA ALA A 110 -28.89 7.40 10.34
C ALA A 110 -27.58 7.89 10.96
N LYS A 111 -27.62 8.24 12.25
CA LYS A 111 -26.46 8.74 13.01
C LYS A 111 -25.99 7.71 14.04
N GLY A 112 -24.72 7.81 14.45
CA GLY A 112 -24.20 6.99 15.54
C GLY A 112 -24.88 7.22 16.88
N THR A 113 -25.43 8.42 17.09
CA THR A 113 -26.20 8.80 18.27
C THR A 113 -27.65 8.30 18.26
N ASP A 114 -28.14 7.74 17.15
CA ASP A 114 -29.48 7.16 17.09
C ASP A 114 -29.55 5.88 17.95
N SER A 115 -30.68 5.66 18.64
CA SER A 115 -30.95 4.38 19.31
C SER A 115 -30.89 3.22 18.31
N ALA A 116 -30.53 2.01 18.76
CA ALA A 116 -30.41 0.84 17.89
C ALA A 116 -31.66 0.60 17.03
N ASP A 117 -32.86 0.62 17.63
CA ASP A 117 -34.11 0.35 16.92
C ASP A 117 -34.48 1.44 15.92
N CYS A 118 -34.23 2.70 16.26
CA CYS A 118 -34.41 3.82 15.33
C CYS A 118 -33.47 3.69 14.13
N ARG A 119 -32.20 3.34 14.36
CA ARG A 119 -31.21 3.16 13.29
C ARG A 119 -31.54 1.96 12.41
N ALA A 120 -31.93 0.83 13.00
CA ALA A 120 -32.31 -0.37 12.27
C ALA A 120 -33.50 -0.12 11.33
N ARG A 121 -34.56 0.54 11.80
CA ARG A 121 -35.71 0.90 10.96
C ARG A 121 -35.34 1.79 9.78
N LYS A 122 -34.62 2.89 10.04
CA LYS A 122 -34.15 3.81 8.98
C LYS A 122 -33.32 3.10 7.91
N LEU A 123 -32.50 2.13 8.30
CA LEU A 123 -31.65 1.37 7.37
C LEU A 123 -32.42 0.30 6.60
N ALA A 124 -33.40 -0.36 7.23
CA ALA A 124 -34.33 -1.26 6.54
C ALA A 124 -35.12 -0.49 5.47
N ASP A 125 -35.70 0.65 5.83
CA ASP A 125 -36.46 1.51 4.90
C ASP A 125 -35.58 1.96 3.72
N ALA A 126 -34.34 2.37 4.00
CA ALA A 126 -33.40 2.79 2.96
C ALA A 126 -33.00 1.63 2.04
N LEU A 127 -32.78 0.42 2.57
CA LEU A 127 -32.46 -0.76 1.76
C LEU A 127 -33.67 -1.17 0.89
N ILE A 128 -34.88 -1.19 1.46
CA ILE A 128 -36.12 -1.45 0.72
C ILE A 128 -36.28 -0.46 -0.44
N ALA A 129 -36.12 0.84 -0.17
CA ALA A 129 -36.26 1.87 -1.20
C ALA A 129 -35.25 1.69 -2.34
N ILE A 130 -34.00 1.32 -2.03
CA ILE A 130 -32.96 1.04 -3.04
C ILE A 130 -33.36 -0.17 -3.90
N LEU A 131 -33.84 -1.25 -3.30
CA LEU A 131 -34.19 -2.48 -4.01
C LEU A 131 -35.47 -2.31 -4.84
N GLN A 132 -36.46 -1.59 -4.34
CA GLN A 132 -37.67 -1.24 -5.08
C GLN A 132 -37.36 -0.37 -6.30
N ALA A 133 -36.49 0.63 -6.16
CA ALA A 133 -36.04 1.46 -7.27
C ALA A 133 -35.27 0.66 -8.35
N ARG A 134 -34.80 -0.54 -8.02
CA ARG A 134 -34.12 -1.48 -8.91
C ARG A 134 -35.04 -2.61 -9.39
N SER A 135 -36.34 -2.52 -9.11
CA SER A 135 -37.35 -3.49 -9.52
C SER A 135 -37.13 -4.91 -8.97
N VAL A 136 -36.53 -5.03 -7.77
CA VAL A 136 -36.42 -6.31 -7.07
C VAL A 136 -37.79 -6.74 -6.54
N ALA A 137 -38.15 -8.01 -6.70
CA ALA A 137 -39.45 -8.53 -6.27
C ALA A 137 -39.61 -8.43 -4.74
N ALA A 138 -40.81 -8.06 -4.26
CA ALA A 138 -41.08 -7.90 -2.83
C ALA A 138 -40.78 -9.17 -2.00
N SER A 139 -40.99 -10.35 -2.59
CA SER A 139 -40.65 -11.64 -1.98
C SER A 139 -39.14 -11.83 -1.77
N GLU A 140 -38.29 -11.24 -2.62
CA GLU A 140 -36.84 -11.30 -2.48
C GLU A 140 -36.32 -10.23 -1.51
N ILE A 141 -37.01 -9.08 -1.42
CA ILE A 141 -36.67 -8.01 -0.48
C ILE A 141 -36.84 -8.51 0.97
N GLY A 142 -37.99 -9.14 1.25
CA GLY A 142 -38.38 -9.57 2.59
C GLY A 142 -39.39 -8.64 3.25
N ASP A 143 -39.89 -9.04 4.40
CA ASP A 143 -40.91 -8.36 5.20
C ASP A 143 -40.26 -7.61 6.37
N PRO A 144 -40.33 -6.26 6.42
CA PRO A 144 -39.74 -5.48 7.51
C PRO A 144 -40.42 -5.69 8.87
N SER A 145 -41.60 -6.31 8.92
CA SER A 145 -42.27 -6.66 10.18
C SER A 145 -41.74 -7.95 10.81
N LYS A 146 -40.96 -8.75 10.07
CA LYS A 146 -40.38 -10.00 10.55
C LYS A 146 -38.92 -9.83 10.99
N PRO A 147 -38.50 -10.50 12.08
CA PRO A 147 -37.09 -10.60 12.42
C PRO A 147 -36.25 -11.15 11.25
N PRO A 148 -35.01 -10.68 11.04
CA PRO A 148 -34.15 -11.16 9.94
C PRO A 148 -33.93 -12.69 9.95
N GLU A 149 -33.85 -13.29 11.14
CA GLU A 149 -33.70 -14.73 11.36
C GLU A 149 -34.88 -15.57 10.86
N ASP A 150 -36.09 -14.99 10.78
CA ASP A 150 -37.32 -15.66 10.36
C ASP A 150 -37.56 -15.58 8.84
N GLN A 151 -36.66 -14.94 8.10
CA GLN A 151 -36.76 -14.75 6.65
C GLN A 151 -35.41 -14.94 5.93
N PRO A 152 -34.72 -16.08 6.15
CA PRO A 152 -33.42 -16.34 5.53
C PRO A 152 -33.51 -16.35 4.00
N GLY A 153 -32.46 -15.86 3.33
CA GLY A 153 -32.42 -15.82 1.86
C GLY A 153 -33.18 -14.64 1.23
N THR A 154 -33.74 -13.74 2.04
CA THR A 154 -34.21 -12.41 1.59
C THR A 154 -33.13 -11.35 1.80
N TRP A 155 -33.20 -10.22 1.10
CA TRP A 155 -32.25 -9.13 1.32
C TRP A 155 -32.26 -8.59 2.75
N LEU A 156 -33.44 -8.44 3.36
CA LEU A 156 -33.57 -8.01 4.75
C LEU A 156 -33.01 -9.06 5.72
N GLY A 157 -33.32 -10.35 5.51
CA GLY A 157 -32.76 -11.44 6.31
C GLY A 157 -31.23 -11.50 6.25
N ASP A 158 -30.67 -11.34 5.05
CA ASP A 158 -29.23 -11.45 4.83
C ASP A 158 -28.45 -10.23 5.35
N CYS A 159 -28.97 -9.02 5.17
CA CYS A 159 -28.20 -7.77 5.34
C CYS A 159 -28.38 -7.10 6.71
N MET A 160 -29.52 -7.28 7.37
CA MET A 160 -29.86 -6.45 8.54
C MET A 160 -28.96 -6.69 9.75
N GLY A 161 -28.37 -7.89 9.90
CA GLY A 161 -27.36 -8.14 10.92
C GLY A 161 -26.14 -7.20 10.84
N SER A 162 -25.75 -6.82 9.62
CA SER A 162 -24.62 -5.91 9.37
C SER A 162 -25.03 -4.44 9.30
N LEU A 163 -26.21 -4.14 8.74
CA LEU A 163 -26.70 -2.75 8.65
C LEU A 163 -27.14 -2.23 10.02
N SER A 164 -27.81 -3.03 10.85
CA SER A 164 -28.26 -2.61 12.20
C SER A 164 -27.13 -2.48 13.22
N ALA A 165 -25.93 -2.96 12.89
CA ALA A 165 -24.78 -2.96 13.79
C ALA A 165 -24.42 -1.54 14.28
N ALA A 166 -23.78 -1.48 15.44
CA ALA A 166 -23.36 -0.23 16.04
C ALA A 166 -22.33 0.49 15.15
N ILE A 167 -22.35 1.83 15.19
CA ILE A 167 -21.31 2.66 14.57
C ILE A 167 -20.71 3.58 15.64
N ARG A 168 -19.72 4.40 15.27
CA ARG A 168 -19.20 5.41 16.19
C ARG A 168 -20.14 6.61 16.25
N ASP A 169 -20.15 7.30 17.39
CA ASP A 169 -21.01 8.46 17.63
C ASP A 169 -20.70 9.62 16.67
N ASP A 170 -19.44 9.69 16.22
CA ASP A 170 -18.95 10.65 15.21
C ASP A 170 -19.14 10.18 13.76
N ALA A 171 -19.88 9.09 13.53
CA ALA A 171 -20.12 8.51 12.22
C ALA A 171 -21.61 8.52 11.83
N VAL A 172 -21.86 8.43 10.54
CA VAL A 172 -23.20 8.44 9.93
C VAL A 172 -23.30 7.38 8.83
N TRP A 173 -24.51 6.87 8.63
CA TRP A 173 -24.84 6.07 7.45
C TRP A 173 -25.24 6.99 6.30
N VAL A 174 -24.62 6.80 5.15
CA VAL A 174 -24.79 7.60 3.93
C VAL A 174 -25.35 6.72 2.81
N ASN A 175 -26.42 7.18 2.16
CA ASN A 175 -27.00 6.51 1.00
C ASN A 175 -26.23 6.89 -0.27
N ARG A 176 -25.21 6.09 -0.59
CA ARG A 176 -24.40 6.22 -1.80
C ARG A 176 -25.11 5.71 -3.06
N SER A 177 -26.11 4.84 -2.95
CA SER A 177 -26.96 4.49 -4.10
C SER A 177 -27.73 5.71 -4.60
N LYS A 178 -28.37 6.45 -3.68
CA LYS A 178 -29.08 7.68 -4.03
C LYS A 178 -28.12 8.75 -4.60
N ALA A 179 -26.90 8.86 -4.07
CA ALA A 179 -25.88 9.74 -4.63
C ALA A 179 -25.48 9.33 -6.07
N PHE A 180 -25.43 8.03 -6.35
CA PHE A 180 -25.18 7.52 -7.70
C PHE A 180 -26.34 7.85 -8.64
N ASP A 181 -27.58 7.60 -8.22
CA ASP A 181 -28.76 7.88 -9.05
C ASP A 181 -28.90 9.39 -9.34
N ALA A 182 -28.51 10.28 -8.42
CA ALA A 182 -28.42 11.72 -8.70
C ALA A 182 -27.30 12.05 -9.72
N ALA A 183 -26.18 11.33 -9.67
CA ALA A 183 -25.09 11.50 -10.62
C ALA A 183 -25.47 11.01 -12.03
N THR A 184 -26.25 9.93 -12.16
CA THR A 184 -26.74 9.44 -13.46
C THR A 184 -27.77 10.38 -14.07
N GLN A 185 -28.61 11.04 -13.26
CA GLN A 185 -29.49 12.12 -13.74
C GLN A 185 -28.69 13.30 -14.32
N SER A 186 -27.59 13.66 -13.66
CA SER A 186 -26.71 14.76 -14.10
C SER A 186 -25.84 14.36 -15.30
N CYS A 187 -25.57 13.06 -15.47
CA CYS A 187 -24.75 12.51 -16.54
C CYS A 187 -25.36 11.19 -17.02
N PRO A 188 -26.34 11.23 -17.94
CA PRO A 188 -27.05 10.03 -18.40
C PRO A 188 -26.17 8.96 -19.06
N SER A 189 -24.95 9.31 -19.50
CA SER A 189 -24.00 8.32 -20.01
C SER A 189 -23.49 7.39 -18.92
N LEU A 190 -23.47 7.82 -17.65
CA LEU A 190 -22.95 7.04 -16.53
C LEU A 190 -23.91 5.87 -16.23
N THR A 191 -23.51 4.66 -16.63
CA THR A 191 -24.26 3.43 -16.35
C THR A 191 -23.62 2.62 -15.23
N ARG A 192 -24.34 1.60 -14.75
CA ARG A 192 -23.85 0.65 -13.73
C ARG A 192 -22.70 -0.22 -14.24
N ASP A 193 -22.57 -0.40 -15.56
CA ASP A 193 -21.43 -1.08 -16.18
C ASP A 193 -20.22 -0.14 -16.30
N GLU A 194 -20.46 1.13 -16.62
CA GLU A 194 -19.39 2.12 -16.79
C GLU A 194 -18.60 2.39 -15.49
N ILE A 195 -19.18 2.15 -14.31
CA ILE A 195 -18.50 2.36 -13.02
C ILE A 195 -17.19 1.57 -12.95
N TRP A 196 -17.11 0.40 -13.61
CA TRP A 196 -15.94 -0.46 -13.57
C TRP A 196 -14.74 0.12 -14.30
N ASP A 197 -14.94 1.01 -15.28
CA ASP A 197 -13.82 1.74 -15.87
C ASP A 197 -13.00 2.50 -14.81
N PHE A 198 -13.69 3.06 -13.82
CA PHE A 198 -13.07 3.81 -12.73
C PHE A 198 -12.66 2.89 -11.56
N LEU A 199 -13.49 1.92 -11.19
CA LEU A 199 -13.28 1.09 -10.01
C LEU A 199 -12.27 -0.05 -10.24
N GLU A 200 -12.29 -0.69 -11.40
CA GLU A 200 -11.49 -1.89 -11.68
C GLU A 200 -9.98 -1.72 -11.40
N PRO A 201 -9.32 -0.62 -11.80
CA PRO A 201 -7.90 -0.43 -11.51
C PRO A 201 -7.56 -0.53 -10.02
N PHE A 202 -8.48 -0.13 -9.14
CA PHE A 202 -8.27 -0.04 -7.70
C PHE A 202 -8.84 -1.22 -6.92
N PHE A 203 -9.79 -1.97 -7.49
CA PHE A 203 -10.51 -3.06 -6.80
C PHE A 203 -10.40 -4.43 -7.48
N ALA A 204 -9.67 -4.55 -8.59
CA ALA A 204 -9.45 -5.80 -9.32
C ALA A 204 -10.73 -6.46 -9.88
N GLY A 205 -11.77 -5.66 -10.15
CA GLY A 205 -13.03 -6.07 -10.77
C GLY A 205 -14.13 -6.54 -9.80
N ALA A 206 -15.33 -6.83 -10.34
CA ALA A 206 -16.52 -7.16 -9.56
C ALA A 206 -16.36 -8.42 -8.69
N GLU A 207 -15.79 -9.47 -9.27
CA GLU A 207 -15.57 -10.74 -8.56
C GLU A 207 -14.63 -10.56 -7.36
N ALA A 208 -13.49 -9.87 -7.57
CA ALA A 208 -12.54 -9.59 -6.49
C ALA A 208 -13.14 -8.64 -5.44
N TYR A 209 -13.94 -7.65 -5.87
CA TYR A 209 -14.62 -6.73 -4.97
C TYR A 209 -15.59 -7.46 -4.03
N LEU A 210 -16.39 -8.41 -4.55
CA LEU A 210 -17.43 -9.11 -3.79
C LEU A 210 -16.97 -10.43 -3.15
N ARG A 211 -15.73 -10.86 -3.38
CA ARG A 211 -15.18 -12.05 -2.73
C ARG A 211 -15.05 -11.82 -1.22
N PRO A 212 -15.70 -12.63 -0.36
CA PRO A 212 -15.56 -12.53 1.09
C PRO A 212 -14.13 -12.87 1.54
N GLU A 213 -13.68 -12.27 2.63
CA GLU A 213 -12.44 -12.68 3.31
C GLU A 213 -12.70 -13.95 4.14
N ARG A 214 -11.75 -14.87 4.19
CA ARG A 214 -11.82 -16.04 5.10
C ARG A 214 -11.31 -15.65 6.48
N ALA A 215 -11.87 -16.24 7.54
CA ALA A 215 -11.45 -15.98 8.91
C ALA A 215 -10.02 -16.50 9.16
N GLU A 216 -9.31 -15.89 10.12
CA GLU A 216 -7.90 -16.21 10.44
C GLU A 216 -7.68 -17.70 10.83
N SER A 217 -8.73 -18.44 11.22
CA SER A 217 -8.66 -19.88 11.50
C SER A 217 -8.45 -20.76 10.26
N ASP A 218 -8.71 -20.24 9.05
CA ASP A 218 -8.54 -20.93 7.76
C ASP A 218 -7.30 -20.42 6.98
N GLU A 219 -6.35 -19.75 7.65
CA GLU A 219 -5.08 -19.30 7.06
C GLU A 219 -4.10 -20.44 6.73
N SER A 220 -4.58 -21.63 6.37
CA SER A 220 -3.70 -22.68 5.87
C SER A 220 -3.42 -22.63 4.36
N GLU A 221 -4.23 -22.01 3.50
CA GLU A 221 -4.02 -22.22 2.04
C GLU A 221 -4.35 -21.08 1.05
N SER A 222 -4.55 -19.81 1.43
CA SER A 222 -4.84 -18.79 0.39
C SER A 222 -4.29 -17.38 0.57
N ALA A 223 -3.23 -17.18 1.36
CA ALA A 223 -2.35 -16.04 1.15
C ALA A 223 -1.36 -16.39 0.02
N SER A 224 -1.85 -16.52 -1.22
CA SER A 224 -0.96 -16.72 -2.35
C SER A 224 -0.07 -15.49 -2.52
N GLU A 225 1.23 -15.73 -2.68
CA GLU A 225 2.28 -14.72 -2.91
C GLU A 225 1.94 -13.80 -4.11
N ALA A 226 1.11 -14.26 -5.05
CA ALA A 226 0.56 -13.48 -6.15
C ALA A 226 -0.29 -12.27 -5.69
N ALA A 227 -1.01 -12.36 -4.56
CA ALA A 227 -1.81 -11.27 -4.02
C ALA A 227 -0.97 -10.15 -3.40
N GLN A 228 0.30 -10.42 -3.06
CA GLN A 228 1.26 -9.39 -2.64
C GLN A 228 2.02 -8.81 -3.83
N GLU A 229 2.37 -9.63 -4.83
CA GLU A 229 3.04 -9.17 -6.06
C GLU A 229 2.18 -8.22 -6.90
N GLU A 230 0.86 -8.40 -6.95
CA GLU A 230 -0.04 -7.52 -7.73
C GLU A 230 -0.44 -6.22 -6.99
N LYS A 231 -0.29 -6.19 -5.65
CA LYS A 231 -0.64 -5.03 -4.80
C LYS A 231 0.37 -3.88 -4.85
N ALA A 232 1.54 -4.08 -5.45
CA ALA A 232 2.64 -3.10 -5.45
C ALA A 232 3.03 -2.55 -6.83
N LYS A 233 2.20 -2.72 -7.88
CA LYS A 233 2.19 -1.68 -8.92
C LYS A 233 1.62 -0.44 -8.27
N ASP A 234 2.50 0.51 -7.96
CA ASP A 234 2.25 1.77 -7.25
C ASP A 234 0.87 2.32 -7.69
N LEU A 235 -0.10 2.41 -6.78
CA LEU A 235 -1.48 2.83 -7.09
C LEU A 235 -1.51 4.18 -7.83
N VAL A 236 -0.48 5.01 -7.64
CA VAL A 236 -0.24 6.24 -8.41
C VAL A 236 -0.10 5.99 -9.92
N GLN A 237 0.50 4.88 -10.34
CA GLN A 237 0.61 4.48 -11.74
C GLN A 237 -0.73 4.02 -12.29
N LYS A 238 -1.57 3.35 -11.48
CA LYS A 238 -2.94 2.98 -11.89
C LYS A 238 -3.82 4.22 -12.02
N ALA A 239 -3.71 5.14 -11.07
CA ALA A 239 -4.38 6.45 -11.10
C ALA A 239 -3.95 7.28 -12.32
N GLY A 240 -2.63 7.40 -12.55
CA GLY A 240 -2.08 8.04 -13.75
C GLY A 240 -2.51 7.32 -15.03
N GLY A 241 -2.51 6.00 -15.05
CA GLY A 241 -3.01 5.21 -16.17
C GLY A 241 -4.46 5.55 -16.53
N TRP A 242 -5.35 5.64 -15.54
CA TRP A 242 -6.74 6.02 -15.76
C TRP A 242 -6.87 7.47 -16.27
N LEU A 243 -6.21 8.43 -15.60
CA LEU A 243 -6.20 9.84 -16.02
C LEU A 243 -5.67 10.01 -17.45
N SER A 244 -4.60 9.30 -17.81
CA SER A 244 -4.04 9.35 -19.16
C SER A 244 -4.96 8.71 -20.19
N LYS A 245 -5.69 7.64 -19.84
CA LYS A 245 -6.64 7.00 -20.77
C LYS A 245 -7.84 7.88 -21.06
N ARG A 246 -8.34 8.64 -20.07
CA ARG A 246 -9.56 9.46 -20.19
C ARG A 246 -9.29 10.92 -20.57
N MET A 247 -8.20 11.49 -20.06
CA MET A 247 -7.88 12.92 -20.20
C MET A 247 -6.63 13.19 -21.03
N GLY A 248 -5.95 12.15 -21.52
CA GLY A 248 -4.75 12.30 -22.32
C GLY A 248 -5.05 12.86 -23.70
N ALA A 249 -4.32 13.91 -24.11
CA ALA A 249 -4.39 14.49 -25.44
C ALA A 249 -3.55 13.73 -26.50
N GLY A 250 -2.83 12.67 -26.10
CA GLY A 250 -2.02 11.88 -27.02
C GLY A 250 -2.89 10.99 -27.92
N GLY A 251 -2.74 11.13 -29.24
CA GLY A 251 -3.31 10.22 -30.24
C GLY A 251 -2.76 8.81 -30.03
N GLY A 252 -3.43 8.02 -29.19
CA GLY A 252 -3.09 6.61 -28.99
C GLY A 252 -3.28 5.80 -30.27
N ALA A 253 -2.89 4.53 -30.24
CA ALA A 253 -3.21 3.61 -31.33
C ALA A 253 -4.73 3.54 -31.57
N ASN A 254 -5.17 3.68 -32.82
CA ASN A 254 -6.55 3.45 -33.20
C ASN A 254 -6.83 1.94 -33.21
N PHE A 255 -7.29 1.42 -32.08
CA PHE A 255 -7.54 -0.02 -31.93
C PHE A 255 -8.65 -0.54 -32.85
N GLN A 256 -9.56 0.33 -33.31
CA GLN A 256 -10.60 -0.05 -34.27
C GLN A 256 -10.00 -0.33 -35.64
N ASP A 257 -9.15 0.58 -36.15
CA ASP A 257 -8.45 0.37 -37.43
C ASP A 257 -7.47 -0.81 -37.34
N LEU A 258 -6.75 -0.96 -36.21
CA LEU A 258 -5.85 -2.08 -35.99
C LEU A 258 -6.59 -3.42 -35.94
N ALA A 259 -7.73 -3.51 -35.24
CA ALA A 259 -8.56 -4.71 -35.20
C ALA A 259 -9.03 -5.09 -36.62
N ARG A 260 -9.54 -4.11 -37.38
CA ARG A 260 -9.94 -4.30 -38.77
C ARG A 260 -8.78 -4.77 -39.66
N ALA A 261 -7.58 -4.21 -39.45
CA ALA A 261 -6.39 -4.60 -40.21
C ALA A 261 -5.94 -6.03 -39.88
N TYR A 262 -5.94 -6.43 -38.60
CA TYR A 262 -5.62 -7.80 -38.21
C TYR A 262 -6.65 -8.81 -38.69
N GLN A 263 -7.94 -8.44 -38.68
CA GLN A 263 -8.99 -9.25 -39.28
C GLN A 263 -8.74 -9.49 -40.78
N ALA A 264 -8.40 -8.43 -41.53
CA ALA A 264 -8.07 -8.55 -42.94
C ALA A 264 -6.83 -9.42 -43.19
N ILE A 265 -5.77 -9.30 -42.37
CA ILE A 265 -4.59 -10.16 -42.46
C ILE A 265 -4.94 -11.63 -42.17
N ALA A 266 -5.76 -11.89 -41.16
CA ALA A 266 -6.18 -13.25 -40.81
C ALA A 266 -7.02 -13.88 -41.93
N GLN A 267 -7.94 -13.11 -42.51
CA GLN A 267 -8.71 -13.53 -43.68
C GLN A 267 -7.79 -13.82 -44.86
N TRP A 268 -6.85 -12.94 -45.16
CA TRP A 268 -5.88 -13.16 -46.23
C TRP A 268 -5.09 -14.46 -46.08
N ALA A 269 -4.58 -14.70 -44.87
CA ALA A 269 -3.81 -15.89 -44.57
C ALA A 269 -4.63 -17.19 -44.73
N SER A 270 -5.97 -17.15 -44.61
CA SER A 270 -6.82 -18.35 -44.70
C SER A 270 -7.05 -18.86 -46.12
N TYR A 271 -6.84 -18.04 -47.15
CA TYR A 271 -7.02 -18.45 -48.56
C TYR A 271 -5.77 -18.24 -49.43
N ALA A 272 -4.71 -17.62 -48.89
CA ALA A 272 -3.42 -17.53 -49.57
C ALA A 272 -2.86 -18.92 -49.90
N GLN A 273 -2.19 -19.03 -51.05
CA GLN A 273 -1.63 -20.30 -51.52
C GLN A 273 -0.15 -20.44 -51.12
N PRO A 274 0.29 -21.61 -50.64
CA PRO A 274 1.70 -21.86 -50.36
C PRO A 274 2.54 -21.93 -51.65
N GLY A 275 3.85 -21.80 -51.51
CA GLY A 275 4.83 -21.90 -52.61
C GLY A 275 5.30 -20.58 -53.22
N GLN A 276 4.65 -19.46 -52.88
CA GLN A 276 5.12 -18.12 -53.25
C GLN A 276 6.37 -17.71 -52.46
N SER A 277 7.21 -16.84 -53.01
CA SER A 277 8.30 -16.26 -52.24
C SER A 277 7.77 -15.29 -51.18
N GLY A 278 8.53 -15.07 -50.11
CA GLY A 278 8.14 -14.15 -49.04
C GLY A 278 7.88 -12.71 -49.52
N GLN A 279 8.60 -12.26 -50.55
CA GLN A 279 8.39 -10.94 -51.16
C GLN A 279 7.06 -10.87 -51.92
N GLN A 280 6.77 -11.88 -52.74
CA GLN A 280 5.51 -11.95 -53.50
C GLN A 280 4.29 -12.05 -52.57
N ALA A 281 4.38 -12.88 -51.53
CA ALA A 281 3.31 -13.03 -50.54
C ALA A 281 2.98 -11.69 -49.84
N VAL A 282 3.99 -10.90 -49.52
CA VAL A 282 3.82 -9.59 -48.88
C VAL A 282 3.26 -8.54 -49.85
N GLU A 283 3.67 -8.56 -51.11
CA GLU A 283 3.11 -7.71 -52.16
C GLU A 283 1.61 -8.00 -52.37
N VAL A 284 1.22 -9.28 -52.45
CA VAL A 284 -0.19 -9.69 -52.56
C VAL A 284 -0.98 -9.28 -51.30
N LEU A 285 -0.41 -9.43 -50.11
CA LEU A 285 -1.03 -8.97 -48.87
C LEU A 285 -1.22 -7.45 -48.85
N ALA A 286 -0.24 -6.67 -49.32
CA ALA A 286 -0.37 -5.21 -49.43
C ALA A 286 -1.50 -4.81 -50.41
N GLY A 287 -1.58 -5.49 -51.55
CA GLY A 287 -2.69 -5.34 -52.49
C GLY A 287 -4.05 -5.67 -51.87
N TYR A 288 -4.13 -6.76 -51.12
CA TYR A 288 -5.35 -7.16 -50.40
C TYR A 288 -5.78 -6.12 -49.36
N LEU A 289 -4.84 -5.64 -48.53
CA LEU A 289 -5.13 -4.57 -47.56
C LEU A 289 -5.64 -3.29 -48.25
N SER A 290 -5.11 -2.97 -49.42
CA SER A 290 -5.56 -1.81 -50.21
C SER A 290 -7.01 -1.96 -50.68
N GLN A 291 -7.38 -3.15 -51.17
CA GLN A 291 -8.76 -3.46 -51.56
C GLN A 291 -9.74 -3.41 -50.39
N HIS A 292 -9.25 -3.68 -49.17
CA HIS A 292 -10.04 -3.66 -47.93
C HIS A 292 -10.00 -2.32 -47.19
N GLY A 293 -9.74 -1.22 -47.90
CA GLY A 293 -9.89 0.15 -47.40
C GLY A 293 -8.74 0.66 -46.53
N PHE A 294 -7.56 0.07 -46.65
CA PHE A 294 -6.31 0.58 -46.06
C PHE A 294 -5.43 1.23 -47.12
N SER A 295 -4.44 2.02 -46.71
CA SER A 295 -3.48 2.65 -47.61
C SER A 295 -2.04 2.30 -47.18
N PRO A 296 -1.53 1.10 -47.52
CA PRO A 296 -0.13 0.76 -47.33
C PRO A 296 0.79 1.77 -48.01
N THR A 297 1.88 2.17 -47.36
CA THR A 297 2.81 3.17 -47.94
C THR A 297 3.65 2.65 -49.11
N ALA A 298 3.69 1.32 -49.31
CA ALA A 298 4.40 0.63 -50.37
C ALA A 298 3.84 -0.80 -50.53
N ASN A 299 4.14 -1.47 -51.64
CA ASN A 299 3.74 -2.87 -51.89
C ASN A 299 4.79 -3.87 -51.35
N ASP A 300 5.29 -3.61 -50.16
CA ASP A 300 6.34 -4.39 -49.51
C ASP A 300 6.03 -4.59 -48.02
N ALA A 301 6.97 -5.21 -47.28
CA ALA A 301 6.79 -5.46 -45.86
C ALA A 301 6.64 -4.14 -45.09
N THR A 302 7.36 -3.10 -45.50
CA THR A 302 7.28 -1.76 -44.90
C THR A 302 5.87 -1.19 -45.01
N GLY A 303 5.23 -1.33 -46.18
CA GLY A 303 3.86 -0.89 -46.41
C GLY A 303 2.82 -1.67 -45.61
N VAL A 304 2.88 -3.00 -45.56
CA VAL A 304 1.99 -3.80 -44.70
C VAL A 304 2.17 -3.40 -43.22
N LEU A 305 3.41 -3.21 -42.77
CA LEU A 305 3.74 -2.81 -41.40
C LEU A 305 3.26 -1.39 -41.07
N SER A 306 3.07 -0.52 -42.06
CA SER A 306 2.52 0.83 -41.88
C SER A 306 1.04 0.80 -41.50
N VAL A 307 0.27 -0.14 -42.06
CA VAL A 307 -1.16 -0.32 -41.78
C VAL A 307 -1.39 -0.81 -40.35
N ILE A 308 -0.53 -1.70 -39.86
CA ILE A 308 -0.59 -2.23 -38.50
C ILE A 308 0.35 -1.51 -37.52
N ARG A 309 0.73 -0.27 -37.82
CA ARG A 309 1.57 0.57 -36.95
C ARG A 309 0.69 1.36 -35.98
N GLY A 310 0.97 1.25 -34.69
CA GLY A 310 0.39 2.11 -33.65
C GLY A 310 1.48 2.68 -32.73
N PRO A 311 1.40 3.94 -32.27
CA PRO A 311 2.33 4.48 -31.29
C PRO A 311 2.42 3.59 -30.05
N GLY A 312 3.63 3.06 -29.77
CA GLY A 312 3.88 2.15 -28.64
C GLY A 312 3.24 0.76 -28.74
N TYR A 313 2.65 0.39 -29.89
CA TYR A 313 2.05 -0.93 -30.11
C TYR A 313 2.97 -1.86 -30.89
N LYS A 314 3.26 -3.04 -30.32
CA LYS A 314 3.97 -4.14 -30.98
C LYS A 314 3.09 -5.38 -30.93
N SER A 315 2.93 -6.03 -32.08
CA SER A 315 2.06 -7.21 -32.22
C SER A 315 2.87 -8.43 -32.65
N ALA A 316 2.35 -9.62 -32.35
CA ALA A 316 2.99 -10.87 -32.73
C ALA A 316 2.93 -11.04 -34.26
N THR A 317 1.82 -10.65 -34.89
CA THR A 317 1.67 -10.60 -36.34
C THR A 317 2.75 -9.75 -37.00
N ARG A 318 3.04 -8.56 -36.45
CA ARG A 318 4.08 -7.65 -36.97
C ARG A 318 5.45 -8.33 -36.97
N ASN A 319 5.83 -8.94 -35.85
CA ASN A 319 7.12 -9.61 -35.72
C ASN A 319 7.20 -10.81 -36.67
N TYR A 320 6.13 -11.61 -36.76
CA TYR A 320 6.09 -12.78 -37.62
C TYR A 320 6.20 -12.43 -39.11
N ILE A 321 5.56 -11.34 -39.55
CA ILE A 321 5.71 -10.83 -40.92
C ILE A 321 7.18 -10.48 -41.20
N ILE A 322 7.87 -9.82 -40.27
CA ILE A 322 9.28 -9.41 -40.43
C ILE A 322 10.24 -10.60 -40.43
N THR A 323 10.04 -11.54 -39.51
CA THR A 323 11.02 -12.60 -39.24
C THR A 323 10.80 -13.86 -40.06
N ALA A 324 9.54 -14.21 -40.35
CA ALA A 324 9.17 -15.49 -40.95
C ALA A 324 8.57 -15.36 -42.35
N ILE A 325 7.73 -14.36 -42.61
CA ILE A 325 7.06 -14.23 -43.93
C ILE A 325 7.98 -13.53 -44.93
N ALA A 326 8.37 -12.29 -44.68
CA ALA A 326 9.08 -11.45 -45.64
C ALA A 326 10.46 -11.99 -46.05
N LYS A 327 11.06 -12.86 -45.22
CA LYS A 327 12.39 -13.45 -45.44
C LYS A 327 12.35 -14.89 -45.94
N SER A 328 11.16 -15.51 -46.06
CA SER A 328 11.09 -16.91 -46.46
C SER A 328 11.37 -17.05 -47.96
N PRO A 329 12.23 -18.00 -48.38
CA PRO A 329 12.41 -18.32 -49.79
C PRO A 329 11.13 -18.92 -50.40
N ALA A 330 10.32 -19.62 -49.61
CA ALA A 330 9.02 -20.14 -50.00
C ALA A 330 8.06 -20.17 -48.79
N ILE A 331 6.84 -19.67 -48.96
CA ILE A 331 5.81 -19.67 -47.92
C ILE A 331 5.14 -21.04 -47.83
N THR A 332 5.15 -21.63 -46.64
CA THR A 332 4.49 -22.92 -46.37
C THR A 332 3.07 -22.74 -45.86
N ALA A 333 2.25 -23.80 -45.93
CA ALA A 333 0.92 -23.81 -45.32
C ALA A 333 0.98 -23.57 -43.80
N GLN A 334 2.04 -24.06 -43.14
CA GLN A 334 2.27 -23.79 -41.71
C GLN A 334 2.54 -22.30 -41.44
N ASN A 335 3.27 -21.61 -42.32
CA ASN A 335 3.48 -20.17 -42.17
C ASN A 335 2.18 -19.38 -42.25
N LEU A 336 1.30 -19.74 -43.18
CA LEU A 336 0.01 -19.09 -43.36
C LEU A 336 -0.94 -19.37 -42.17
N SER A 337 -1.02 -20.62 -41.72
CA SER A 337 -1.80 -21.00 -40.53
C SER A 337 -1.34 -20.26 -39.27
N GLN A 338 -0.03 -20.18 -39.04
CA GLN A 338 0.54 -19.43 -37.92
C GLN A 338 0.24 -17.93 -38.02
N LEU A 339 0.33 -17.35 -39.23
CA LEU A 339 0.00 -15.94 -39.45
C LEU A 339 -1.48 -15.65 -39.17
N GLN A 340 -2.37 -16.54 -39.61
CA GLN A 340 -3.81 -16.47 -39.35
C GLN A 340 -4.11 -16.52 -37.85
N GLU A 341 -3.51 -17.47 -37.13
CA GLU A 341 -3.70 -17.61 -35.68
C GLU A 341 -3.23 -16.36 -34.93
N LEU A 342 -2.02 -15.87 -35.25
CA LEU A 342 -1.46 -14.68 -34.61
C LEU A 342 -2.28 -13.42 -34.91
N ALA A 343 -2.71 -13.23 -36.16
CA ALA A 343 -3.56 -12.11 -36.55
C ALA A 343 -4.95 -12.18 -35.91
N THR A 344 -5.53 -13.38 -35.75
CA THR A 344 -6.81 -13.55 -35.04
C THR A 344 -6.67 -13.16 -33.57
N LYS A 345 -5.62 -13.63 -32.89
CA LYS A 345 -5.31 -13.24 -31.51
C LYS A 345 -5.06 -11.74 -31.35
N ASP A 346 -4.31 -11.12 -32.27
CA ASP A 346 -4.05 -9.68 -32.24
C ASP A 346 -5.31 -8.86 -32.59
N ASN A 347 -6.23 -9.37 -33.41
CA ASN A 347 -7.57 -8.80 -33.64
C ASN A 347 -8.41 -8.82 -32.35
N GLU A 348 -8.57 -9.98 -31.70
CA GLU A 348 -9.30 -10.10 -30.42
C GLU A 348 -8.73 -9.15 -29.35
N ARG A 349 -7.40 -9.06 -29.28
CA ARG A 349 -6.68 -8.15 -28.37
C ARG A 349 -6.88 -6.67 -28.69
N CYS A 350 -7.02 -6.30 -29.96
CA CYS A 350 -7.33 -4.92 -30.34
C CYS A 350 -8.80 -4.60 -30.12
N SER A 351 -9.70 -5.51 -30.50
CA SER A 351 -11.15 -5.40 -30.32
C SER A 351 -11.52 -5.18 -28.85
N SER A 352 -10.90 -5.92 -27.92
CA SER A 352 -11.08 -5.74 -26.48
C SER A 352 -10.59 -4.39 -25.92
N LYS A 353 -9.86 -3.59 -26.71
CA LYS A 353 -9.36 -2.26 -26.32
C LYS A 353 -10.12 -1.11 -26.98
N ILE A 354 -11.04 -1.39 -27.89
CA ILE A 354 -11.89 -0.37 -28.52
C ILE A 354 -12.69 0.35 -27.42
N GLY A 355 -12.72 1.68 -27.44
CA GLY A 355 -13.38 2.48 -26.39
C GLY A 355 -12.67 2.53 -25.03
N GLY A 356 -11.56 1.80 -24.85
CA GLY A 356 -10.75 1.80 -23.62
C GLY A 356 -9.91 3.06 -23.40
N LYS A 357 -9.90 3.98 -24.38
CA LYS A 357 -9.29 5.32 -24.31
C LYS A 357 -10.27 6.36 -24.85
N GLY A 358 -10.06 7.60 -24.47
CA GLY A 358 -10.88 8.74 -24.87
C GLY A 358 -11.72 9.28 -23.72
N SER A 359 -12.01 10.58 -23.80
CA SER A 359 -12.83 11.31 -22.85
C SER A 359 -14.25 10.75 -22.81
N ARG A 360 -14.80 10.64 -21.61
CA ARG A 360 -16.18 10.24 -21.34
C ARG A 360 -16.89 11.38 -20.59
N PRO A 361 -18.20 11.63 -20.81
CA PRO A 361 -18.91 12.70 -20.12
C PRO A 361 -18.79 12.61 -18.58
N TYR A 362 -19.00 11.42 -18.01
CA TYR A 362 -18.85 11.24 -16.56
C TYR A 362 -17.42 11.50 -16.07
N SER A 363 -16.41 11.10 -16.86
CA SER A 363 -15.02 11.31 -16.49
C SER A 363 -14.68 12.82 -16.46
N ASN A 364 -15.25 13.60 -17.38
CA ASN A 364 -15.08 15.05 -17.40
C ASN A 364 -15.78 15.70 -16.20
N MET A 365 -16.97 15.24 -15.84
CA MET A 365 -17.69 15.69 -14.65
C MET A 365 -16.89 15.42 -13.37
N ILE A 366 -16.31 14.21 -13.22
CA ILE A 366 -15.41 13.89 -12.11
C ILE A 366 -14.25 14.89 -12.06
N LEU A 367 -13.59 15.11 -13.20
CA LEU A 367 -12.45 16.01 -13.28
C LEU A 367 -12.82 17.45 -12.92
N GLN A 368 -13.92 17.97 -13.47
CA GLN A 368 -14.42 19.32 -13.18
C GLN A 368 -14.68 19.52 -11.69
N HIS A 369 -15.29 18.54 -11.01
CA HIS A 369 -15.52 18.62 -9.57
C HIS A 369 -14.20 18.63 -8.78
N VAL A 370 -13.20 17.84 -9.21
CA VAL A 370 -11.88 17.82 -8.57
C VAL A 370 -11.15 19.14 -8.79
N GLU A 371 -11.14 19.66 -10.02
CA GLU A 371 -10.52 20.94 -10.39
C GLU A 371 -11.12 22.10 -9.59
N ALA A 372 -12.45 22.13 -9.45
CA ALA A 372 -13.15 23.13 -8.64
C ALA A 372 -12.75 23.05 -7.16
N ALA A 373 -12.54 21.85 -6.62
CA ALA A 373 -12.20 21.66 -5.21
C ALA A 373 -10.73 21.92 -4.88
N CYS A 374 -9.80 21.53 -5.74
CA CYS A 374 -8.36 21.76 -5.54
C CYS A 374 -7.90 23.15 -6.00
N GLY A 375 -8.71 23.84 -6.82
CA GLY A 375 -8.47 25.22 -7.26
C GLY A 375 -7.51 25.36 -8.46
N PHE A 376 -7.19 24.26 -9.15
CA PHE A 376 -6.38 24.29 -10.37
C PHE A 376 -6.76 23.17 -11.35
N THR A 377 -6.53 23.40 -12.64
CA THR A 377 -6.91 22.49 -13.73
C THR A 377 -5.90 21.37 -13.99
N TYR A 378 -6.34 20.26 -14.56
CA TYR A 378 -5.49 19.18 -15.05
C TYR A 378 -4.83 19.56 -16.37
N LEU A 379 -5.62 20.03 -17.34
CA LEU A 379 -5.10 20.56 -18.61
C LEU A 379 -4.72 22.04 -18.42
N GLN A 380 -3.58 22.43 -18.99
CA GLN A 380 -3.12 23.83 -19.00
C GLN A 380 -3.28 24.39 -20.42
N SER A 381 -3.58 25.69 -20.55
CA SER A 381 -3.63 26.37 -21.85
C SER A 381 -2.28 26.32 -22.57
N ASP A 382 -1.20 26.53 -21.82
CA ASP A 382 0.15 26.78 -22.37
C ASP A 382 1.21 25.82 -21.79
N GLY A 383 0.85 24.57 -21.50
CA GLY A 383 1.80 23.62 -20.92
C GLY A 383 1.33 22.18 -20.85
N ALA A 384 2.23 21.30 -20.38
CA ALA A 384 1.92 19.89 -20.17
C ALA A 384 0.82 19.71 -19.11
N ALA A 385 0.02 18.65 -19.21
CA ALA A 385 -0.97 18.32 -18.20
C ALA A 385 -0.33 18.16 -16.81
N ARG A 386 -1.05 18.56 -15.75
CA ARG A 386 -0.68 18.36 -14.33
C ARG A 386 -0.93 16.92 -13.88
N HIS A 387 -0.39 16.00 -14.68
CA HIS A 387 -0.68 14.58 -14.62
C HIS A 387 -0.32 13.97 -13.27
N ARG A 388 0.87 14.30 -12.77
CA ARG A 388 1.42 13.74 -11.54
C ARG A 388 0.67 14.27 -10.32
N GLU A 389 0.30 15.55 -10.36
CA GLU A 389 -0.42 16.22 -9.28
C GLU A 389 -1.80 15.56 -9.05
N PHE A 390 -2.56 15.32 -10.12
CA PHE A 390 -3.85 14.62 -10.03
C PHE A 390 -3.72 13.12 -9.75
N SER A 391 -2.67 12.47 -10.25
CA SER A 391 -2.42 11.05 -9.97
C SER A 391 -2.19 10.81 -8.48
N VAL A 392 -1.48 11.71 -7.79
CA VAL A 392 -1.26 11.62 -6.33
C VAL A 392 -2.56 11.81 -5.55
N MET A 393 -3.42 12.76 -5.96
CA MET A 393 -4.73 12.96 -5.31
C MET A 393 -5.62 11.73 -5.46
N LEU A 394 -5.68 11.14 -6.66
CA LEU A 394 -6.48 9.94 -6.92
C LEU A 394 -5.89 8.70 -6.24
N ASP A 395 -4.56 8.52 -6.19
CA ASP A 395 -3.91 7.44 -5.41
C ASP A 395 -4.34 7.50 -3.95
N HIS A 396 -4.22 8.65 -3.30
CA HIS A 396 -4.60 8.78 -1.90
C HIS A 396 -6.08 8.47 -1.65
N ALA A 397 -6.96 8.91 -2.54
CA ALA A 397 -8.39 8.60 -2.49
C ALA A 397 -8.65 7.08 -2.63
N ALA A 398 -8.08 6.47 -3.67
CA ALA A 398 -8.22 5.05 -3.99
C ALA A 398 -7.67 4.17 -2.86
N ARG A 399 -6.50 4.50 -2.31
CA ARG A 399 -5.89 3.78 -1.19
C ARG A 399 -6.79 3.79 0.04
N ARG A 400 -7.39 4.93 0.38
CA ARG A 400 -8.33 5.02 1.51
C ARG A 400 -9.60 4.21 1.26
N ALA A 401 -10.17 4.28 0.07
CA ALA A 401 -11.38 3.54 -0.29
C ALA A 401 -11.12 2.02 -0.29
N ASN A 402 -10.00 1.58 -0.85
CA ASN A 402 -9.58 0.19 -0.86
C ASN A 402 -9.33 -0.36 0.56
N VAL A 403 -8.63 0.41 1.41
CA VAL A 403 -8.41 0.04 2.82
C VAL A 403 -9.74 -0.07 3.57
N ALA A 404 -10.65 0.88 3.39
CA ALA A 404 -11.98 0.83 4.01
C ALA A 404 -12.75 -0.42 3.59
N HIS A 405 -12.74 -0.75 2.29
CA HIS A 405 -13.39 -1.96 1.77
C HIS A 405 -12.77 -3.24 2.35
N SER A 406 -11.45 -3.30 2.44
CA SER A 406 -10.74 -4.43 3.04
C SER A 406 -11.08 -4.62 4.52
N TRP A 407 -11.19 -3.52 5.29
CA TRP A 407 -11.64 -3.58 6.68
C TRP A 407 -13.10 -4.00 6.81
N ILE A 408 -13.97 -3.61 5.89
CA ILE A 408 -15.35 -4.10 5.85
C ILE A 408 -15.37 -5.62 5.65
N LYS A 409 -14.64 -6.15 4.67
CA LYS A 409 -14.58 -7.61 4.45
C LYS A 409 -14.08 -8.38 5.67
N LYS A 410 -13.04 -7.86 6.33
CA LYS A 410 -12.52 -8.43 7.58
C LYS A 410 -13.55 -8.37 8.71
N ALA A 411 -14.28 -7.26 8.82
CA ALA A 411 -15.35 -7.12 9.80
C ALA A 411 -16.49 -8.12 9.54
N GLU A 412 -16.88 -8.34 8.28
CA GLU A 412 -17.90 -9.36 7.95
C GLU A 412 -17.41 -10.78 8.23
N ALA A 413 -16.14 -11.09 7.95
CA ALA A 413 -15.55 -12.38 8.30
C ALA A 413 -15.58 -12.64 9.81
N GLU A 414 -15.24 -11.63 10.61
CA GLU A 414 -15.32 -11.71 12.07
C GLU A 414 -16.78 -11.86 12.56
N ARG A 415 -17.75 -11.17 11.94
CA ARG A 415 -19.18 -11.34 12.27
C ARG A 415 -19.68 -12.74 11.98
N ARG A 416 -19.28 -13.34 10.86
CA ARG A 416 -19.60 -14.75 10.57
C ARG A 416 -19.03 -15.68 11.65
N GLN A 417 -17.81 -15.40 12.13
CA GLN A 417 -17.24 -16.16 13.24
C GLN A 417 -18.07 -15.99 14.52
N PHE A 418 -18.56 -14.78 14.82
CA PHE A 418 -19.47 -14.57 15.95
C PHE A 418 -20.79 -15.32 15.78
N GLU A 419 -21.37 -15.34 14.58
CA GLU A 419 -22.60 -16.11 14.31
C GLU A 419 -22.37 -17.61 14.50
N SER A 420 -21.25 -18.13 14.01
CA SER A 420 -20.85 -19.53 14.19
C SER A 420 -20.61 -19.88 15.66
N ASP A 421 -19.87 -19.04 16.38
CA ASP A 421 -19.60 -19.24 17.80
C ASP A 421 -20.87 -19.10 18.66
N ALA A 422 -21.80 -18.20 18.31
CA ALA A 422 -23.08 -18.03 19.00
C ALA A 422 -23.97 -19.27 18.88
N ARG A 423 -24.02 -19.92 17.70
CA ARG A 423 -24.79 -21.16 17.48
C ARG A 423 -24.34 -22.33 18.35
N ARG A 424 -23.11 -22.31 18.90
CA ARG A 424 -22.64 -23.36 19.82
C ARG A 424 -23.50 -23.47 21.08
N ILE A 425 -24.32 -22.47 21.41
CA ILE A 425 -25.28 -22.56 22.49
C ILE A 425 -26.25 -23.74 22.32
N GLU A 426 -26.55 -24.14 21.07
CA GLU A 426 -27.41 -25.28 20.74
C GLU A 426 -26.79 -26.62 21.13
N ASN A 427 -25.45 -26.68 21.28
CA ASN A 427 -24.73 -27.87 21.73
C ASN A 427 -24.72 -28.02 23.26
N VAL A 428 -25.19 -27.02 24.01
CA VAL A 428 -25.18 -27.04 25.48
C VAL A 428 -26.45 -27.76 25.96
N PRO A 429 -26.33 -28.87 26.72
CA PRO A 429 -27.50 -29.55 27.29
C PRO A 429 -28.35 -28.60 28.14
N GLN A 430 -29.68 -28.77 28.10
CA GLN A 430 -30.60 -27.82 28.74
C GLN A 430 -30.35 -27.64 30.24
N ASP A 431 -30.03 -28.72 30.96
CA ASP A 431 -29.73 -28.67 32.41
C ASP A 431 -28.46 -27.88 32.69
N ALA A 432 -27.41 -28.10 31.89
CA ALA A 432 -26.16 -27.35 31.96
C ALA A 432 -26.37 -25.86 31.64
N LEU A 433 -27.17 -25.58 30.61
CA LEU A 433 -27.51 -24.21 30.21
C LEU A 433 -28.25 -23.47 31.32
N ASN A 434 -29.24 -24.11 31.94
CA ASN A 434 -30.00 -23.56 33.06
C ASN A 434 -29.08 -23.27 34.26
N TRP A 435 -28.21 -24.23 34.63
CA TRP A 435 -27.26 -24.04 35.72
C TRP A 435 -26.30 -22.87 35.46
N LEU A 436 -25.70 -22.82 34.26
CA LEU A 436 -24.73 -21.77 33.89
C LEU A 436 -25.36 -20.37 33.83
N ARG A 437 -26.60 -20.26 33.36
CA ARG A 437 -27.35 -18.99 33.39
C ARG A 437 -27.60 -18.52 34.82
N ARG A 438 -28.11 -19.41 35.68
CA ARG A 438 -28.33 -19.12 37.10
C ARG A 438 -27.05 -18.70 37.81
N TYR A 439 -25.94 -19.42 37.59
CA TYR A 439 -24.63 -19.04 38.14
C TYR A 439 -24.22 -17.63 37.71
N CYS A 440 -24.41 -17.28 36.43
CA CYS A 440 -24.10 -15.95 35.94
C CYS A 440 -24.99 -14.86 36.56
N GLU A 441 -26.27 -15.14 36.78
CA GLU A 441 -27.22 -14.22 37.42
C GLU A 441 -26.85 -13.96 38.89
N GLU A 442 -26.57 -15.02 39.66
CA GLU A 442 -26.16 -14.94 41.06
C GLU A 442 -24.85 -14.17 41.23
N ARG A 443 -23.83 -14.48 40.40
CA ARG A 443 -22.56 -13.73 40.37
C ARG A 443 -22.75 -12.29 39.93
N GLY A 444 -23.67 -12.03 39.00
CA GLY A 444 -24.06 -10.69 38.56
C GLY A 444 -24.62 -9.86 39.70
N GLY A 445 -25.55 -10.42 40.47
CA GLY A 445 -26.13 -9.79 41.66
C GLY A 445 -25.10 -9.52 42.75
N ALA A 446 -24.25 -10.50 43.05
CA ALA A 446 -23.21 -10.36 44.08
C ALA A 446 -22.10 -9.34 43.71
N SER A 447 -21.79 -9.20 42.42
CA SER A 447 -20.75 -8.28 41.93
C SER A 447 -21.26 -6.87 41.61
N GLY A 448 -22.58 -6.63 41.66
CA GLY A 448 -23.18 -5.35 41.29
C GLY A 448 -23.00 -4.99 39.80
N SER A 449 -22.82 -5.99 38.92
CA SER A 449 -22.55 -5.75 37.50
C SER A 449 -23.76 -5.17 36.77
N LEU A 450 -23.65 -3.92 36.30
CA LEU A 450 -24.70 -3.21 35.54
C LEU A 450 -24.97 -3.82 34.14
N GLU A 451 -24.00 -4.54 33.56
CA GLU A 451 -24.12 -5.16 32.22
C GLU A 451 -24.39 -6.67 32.27
N GLY A 452 -24.69 -7.23 33.45
CA GLY A 452 -24.80 -8.67 33.68
C GLY A 452 -23.43 -9.35 33.72
N TYR A 453 -23.21 -10.30 34.63
CA TYR A 453 -21.96 -11.08 34.66
C TYR A 453 -21.95 -12.13 33.56
N ARG A 454 -20.77 -12.37 32.97
CA ARG A 454 -20.54 -13.46 32.02
C ARG A 454 -19.20 -14.13 32.27
N ILE A 455 -19.16 -15.44 32.07
CA ILE A 455 -17.92 -16.22 32.11
C ILE A 455 -17.11 -15.88 30.84
N ARG A 456 -15.86 -15.48 30.99
CA ARG A 456 -14.98 -15.10 29.86
C ARG A 456 -14.10 -16.28 29.44
N ARG A 457 -13.61 -16.33 28.19
CA ARG A 457 -12.66 -17.36 27.73
C ARG A 457 -11.50 -17.62 28.69
N ARG A 458 -10.88 -16.57 29.26
CA ARG A 458 -9.79 -16.71 30.23
C ARG A 458 -10.20 -17.41 31.54
N ALA A 459 -11.46 -17.29 31.94
CA ALA A 459 -11.95 -17.92 33.17
C ALA A 459 -12.02 -19.45 33.06
N VAL A 460 -11.96 -20.00 31.84
CA VAL A 460 -11.98 -21.45 31.59
C VAL A 460 -10.64 -21.98 31.07
N ASP A 461 -9.56 -21.20 31.20
CA ASP A 461 -8.20 -21.70 30.90
C ASP A 461 -7.87 -22.90 31.81
N GLY A 462 -7.26 -23.95 31.25
CA GLY A 462 -6.92 -25.17 31.99
C GLY A 462 -8.10 -26.09 32.30
N TRP A 463 -9.33 -25.74 31.90
CA TRP A 463 -10.55 -26.50 32.22
C TRP A 463 -10.52 -27.98 31.80
N ASP A 464 -9.93 -28.31 30.63
CA ASP A 464 -9.81 -29.71 30.19
C ASP A 464 -9.02 -30.56 31.20
N LYS A 465 -7.95 -29.99 31.78
CA LYS A 465 -7.11 -30.68 32.77
C LYS A 465 -7.88 -30.91 34.07
N VAL A 466 -8.72 -29.96 34.45
CA VAL A 466 -9.61 -30.06 35.63
C VAL A 466 -10.62 -31.19 35.44
N VAL A 467 -11.33 -31.24 34.30
CA VAL A 467 -12.29 -32.30 33.99
C VAL A 467 -11.62 -33.68 33.96
N ILE A 468 -10.43 -33.79 33.36
CA ILE A 468 -9.66 -35.04 33.36
C ILE A 468 -9.32 -35.46 34.80
N ARG A 469 -8.86 -34.54 35.66
CA ARG A 469 -8.52 -34.85 37.05
C ARG A 469 -9.73 -35.28 37.85
N TRP A 470 -10.87 -34.61 37.68
CA TRP A 470 -12.13 -34.95 38.35
C TRP A 470 -12.76 -36.26 37.86
N SER A 471 -12.39 -36.75 36.67
CA SER A 471 -12.89 -38.02 36.14
C SER A 471 -12.23 -39.27 36.75
N ARG A 472 -11.18 -39.09 37.56
CA ARG A 472 -10.44 -40.18 38.19
C ARG A 472 -11.21 -40.76 39.39
N SER A 473 -10.96 -42.02 39.68
CA SER A 473 -11.64 -42.77 40.76
C SER A 473 -11.35 -42.27 42.17
N ASP A 474 -10.29 -41.46 42.35
CA ASP A 474 -9.89 -40.82 43.60
C ASP A 474 -10.66 -39.52 43.89
N CYS A 475 -11.56 -39.10 42.99
CA CYS A 475 -12.30 -37.85 43.09
C CYS A 475 -13.82 -38.12 43.10
N GLN A 476 -14.39 -38.36 44.29
CA GLN A 476 -15.77 -38.83 44.43
C GLN A 476 -16.74 -37.78 45.00
N SER A 477 -16.25 -36.91 45.87
CA SER A 477 -17.04 -35.84 46.49
C SER A 477 -16.77 -34.46 45.87
N ALA A 478 -17.63 -33.48 46.17
CA ALA A 478 -17.39 -32.09 45.80
C ALA A 478 -16.09 -31.54 46.43
N ASP A 479 -15.78 -31.92 47.67
CA ASP A 479 -14.55 -31.50 48.36
C ASP A 479 -13.29 -32.08 47.70
N ASP A 480 -13.33 -33.34 47.25
CA ASP A 480 -12.23 -33.94 46.49
C ASP A 480 -11.99 -33.18 45.18
N ARG A 481 -13.06 -32.76 44.50
CA ARG A 481 -13.01 -31.99 43.25
C ARG A 481 -12.41 -30.60 43.49
N ILE A 482 -12.81 -29.91 44.55
CA ILE A 482 -12.25 -28.61 44.95
C ILE A 482 -10.76 -28.73 45.25
N ALA A 483 -10.38 -29.72 46.08
CA ALA A 483 -8.98 -29.96 46.43
C ALA A 483 -8.13 -30.27 45.19
N ALA A 484 -8.65 -31.09 44.28
CA ALA A 484 -7.99 -31.42 43.02
C ALA A 484 -7.81 -30.21 42.09
N ALA A 485 -8.80 -29.31 42.02
CA ALA A 485 -8.70 -28.10 41.21
C ALA A 485 -7.66 -27.11 41.78
N ARG A 486 -7.60 -26.94 43.11
CA ARG A 486 -6.56 -26.11 43.77
C ARG A 486 -5.16 -26.71 43.60
N GLN A 487 -5.02 -28.02 43.70
CA GLN A 487 -3.74 -28.69 43.45
C GLN A 487 -3.23 -28.46 42.02
N LEU A 488 -4.12 -28.50 41.02
CA LEU A 488 -3.77 -28.18 39.64
C LEU A 488 -3.43 -26.69 39.44
N GLN A 489 -4.06 -25.79 40.20
CA GLN A 489 -3.73 -24.37 40.14
C GLN A 489 -2.28 -24.08 40.57
N ASP A 490 -1.78 -24.83 41.56
CA ASP A 490 -0.42 -24.71 42.09
C ASP A 490 0.63 -25.49 41.27
N ASP A 491 0.21 -26.22 40.22
CA ASP A 491 1.09 -27.03 39.38
C ASP A 491 1.93 -26.16 38.43
N PRO A 492 3.27 -26.14 38.57
CA PRO A 492 4.15 -25.31 37.72
C PRO A 492 4.16 -25.74 36.25
N GLU A 493 3.63 -26.92 35.89
CA GLU A 493 3.48 -27.37 34.51
C GLU A 493 2.23 -26.80 33.80
N ILE A 494 1.38 -26.06 34.52
CA ILE A 494 0.19 -25.40 33.96
C ILE A 494 0.45 -23.90 33.77
N ASP A 495 0.87 -23.54 32.55
CA ASP A 495 1.17 -22.15 32.17
C ASP A 495 -0.04 -21.18 32.29
N LYS A 496 -1.27 -21.69 32.17
CA LYS A 496 -2.51 -20.88 32.26
C LYS A 496 -3.62 -21.64 32.97
N PHE A 497 -4.13 -21.03 34.04
CA PHE A 497 -5.24 -21.54 34.84
C PHE A 497 -6.35 -20.48 34.98
N GLY A 498 -7.59 -20.92 34.89
CA GLY A 498 -8.79 -20.09 34.88
C GLY A 498 -9.22 -19.56 36.24
N ASP A 499 -10.50 -19.19 36.36
CA ASP A 499 -11.08 -18.67 37.61
C ASP A 499 -11.36 -19.84 38.56
N ILE A 500 -10.56 -19.96 39.62
CA ILE A 500 -10.72 -21.01 40.62
C ILE A 500 -12.10 -20.98 41.28
N GLN A 501 -12.72 -19.81 41.46
CA GLN A 501 -14.06 -19.69 42.07
C GLN A 501 -15.14 -20.27 41.15
N LEU A 502 -14.95 -20.21 39.83
CA LEU A 502 -15.83 -20.88 38.88
C LEU A 502 -15.67 -22.40 38.96
N PHE A 503 -14.44 -22.89 39.04
CA PHE A 503 -14.20 -24.34 39.15
C PHE A 503 -14.70 -24.90 40.49
N GLU A 504 -14.57 -24.17 41.59
CA GLU A 504 -15.14 -24.58 42.88
C GLU A 504 -16.67 -24.68 42.82
N ALA A 505 -17.34 -23.73 42.16
CA ALA A 505 -18.79 -23.80 41.96
C ALA A 505 -19.20 -24.98 41.06
N LEU A 506 -18.40 -25.30 40.04
CA LEU A 506 -18.62 -26.44 39.15
C LEU A 506 -18.33 -27.81 39.79
N ALA A 507 -17.69 -27.83 40.96
CA ALA A 507 -17.42 -29.05 41.72
C ALA A 507 -18.65 -29.57 42.48
N ALA A 508 -19.73 -28.79 42.59
CA ALA A 508 -20.95 -29.20 43.27
C ALA A 508 -21.70 -30.32 42.52
N GLU A 509 -22.50 -31.13 43.24
CA GLU A 509 -23.25 -32.25 42.66
C GLU A 509 -24.28 -31.77 41.61
N GLU A 510 -24.95 -30.66 41.89
CA GLU A 510 -25.90 -30.02 40.97
C GLU A 510 -25.25 -29.47 39.69
N ALA A 511 -23.93 -29.27 39.68
CA ALA A 511 -23.16 -28.77 38.55
C ALA A 511 -22.60 -29.88 37.66
N LEU A 512 -22.79 -31.15 38.03
CA LEU A 512 -22.35 -32.31 37.23
C LEU A 512 -22.93 -32.29 35.82
N CYS A 513 -24.11 -31.72 35.62
CA CYS A 513 -24.72 -31.55 34.30
C CYS A 513 -23.83 -30.77 33.31
N VAL A 514 -22.95 -29.89 33.80
CA VAL A 514 -22.07 -29.03 32.99
C VAL A 514 -20.84 -29.77 32.45
N TRP A 515 -20.34 -30.78 33.18
CA TRP A 515 -19.06 -31.41 32.86
C TRP A 515 -19.07 -32.94 32.87
N LYS A 516 -20.18 -33.54 33.28
CA LYS A 516 -20.45 -34.97 33.21
C LYS A 516 -21.88 -35.25 32.70
N PRO A 517 -22.30 -34.66 31.55
CA PRO A 517 -23.63 -34.90 31.00
C PRO A 517 -23.83 -36.40 30.71
N ASN A 518 -24.98 -36.95 31.13
CA ASN A 518 -25.32 -38.37 30.98
C ASN A 518 -24.25 -39.32 31.55
N GLY A 519 -23.49 -38.90 32.56
CA GLY A 519 -22.46 -39.71 33.19
C GLY A 519 -21.10 -39.68 32.49
N ASN A 520 -20.97 -39.02 31.34
CA ASN A 520 -19.73 -38.97 30.54
C ASN A 520 -18.97 -37.65 30.79
N PRO A 521 -17.74 -37.69 31.33
CA PRO A 521 -16.94 -36.48 31.53
C PRO A 521 -16.60 -35.78 30.20
N THR A 522 -16.93 -34.50 30.08
CA THR A 522 -16.57 -33.66 28.93
C THR A 522 -16.46 -32.19 29.34
N ALA A 523 -15.44 -31.51 28.82
CA ALA A 523 -15.25 -30.07 29.04
C ALA A 523 -16.10 -29.21 28.09
N GLN A 524 -16.74 -29.82 27.09
CA GLN A 524 -17.33 -29.11 25.95
C GLN A 524 -18.53 -28.22 26.29
N PRO A 525 -19.49 -28.61 27.16
CA PRO A 525 -20.67 -27.78 27.41
C PRO A 525 -20.33 -26.39 27.98
N LEU A 526 -19.39 -26.31 28.93
CA LEU A 526 -18.92 -25.02 29.45
C LEU A 526 -18.20 -24.19 28.38
N LYS A 527 -17.37 -24.83 27.54
CA LYS A 527 -16.66 -24.15 26.46
C LYS A 527 -17.60 -23.58 25.41
N ASP A 528 -18.62 -24.35 25.03
CA ASP A 528 -19.64 -23.92 24.06
C ASP A 528 -20.50 -22.79 24.62
N PHE A 529 -20.90 -22.87 25.89
CA PHE A 529 -21.60 -21.77 26.58
C PHE A 529 -20.76 -20.48 26.62
N VAL A 530 -19.48 -20.58 26.99
CA VAL A 530 -18.57 -19.42 27.04
C VAL A 530 -18.31 -18.85 25.65
N ALA A 531 -18.09 -19.70 24.65
CA ALA A 531 -17.90 -19.26 23.27
C ALA A 531 -19.13 -18.51 22.76
N ALA A 532 -20.33 -19.04 23.00
CA ALA A 532 -21.57 -18.44 22.53
C ALA A 532 -21.91 -17.11 23.23
N THR A 533 -21.87 -17.08 24.57
CA THR A 533 -22.17 -15.87 25.34
C THR A 533 -21.15 -14.75 25.11
N GLU A 534 -19.88 -15.09 24.87
CA GLU A 534 -18.86 -14.12 24.48
C GLU A 534 -19.09 -13.60 23.06
N ALA A 535 -19.47 -14.47 22.12
CA ALA A 535 -19.78 -14.10 20.75
C ALA A 535 -20.98 -13.14 20.68
N ASP A 536 -22.06 -13.40 21.41
CA ASP A 536 -23.23 -12.50 21.49
C ASP A 536 -22.88 -11.12 22.06
N ALA A 537 -22.07 -11.09 23.12
CA ALA A 537 -21.60 -9.84 23.69
C ALA A 537 -20.71 -9.05 22.72
N LYS A 538 -19.85 -9.74 21.96
CA LYS A 538 -19.01 -9.13 20.92
C LYS A 538 -19.86 -8.61 19.77
N LYS A 539 -20.81 -9.40 19.26
CA LYS A 539 -21.72 -9.03 18.17
C LYS A 539 -22.42 -7.71 18.44
N LYS A 540 -22.94 -7.50 19.66
CA LYS A 540 -23.60 -6.24 20.08
C LYS A 540 -22.68 -5.03 20.07
N ARG A 541 -21.40 -5.21 20.39
CA ARG A 541 -20.39 -4.12 20.49
C ARG A 541 -19.62 -3.89 19.20
N PHE A 542 -19.65 -4.85 18.28
CA PHE A 542 -18.79 -4.86 17.10
C PHE A 542 -19.28 -3.84 16.08
N LYS A 543 -18.45 -2.81 15.85
CA LYS A 543 -18.84 -1.66 15.03
C LYS A 543 -18.56 -1.88 13.56
N VAL A 544 -19.39 -1.32 12.69
CA VAL A 544 -19.08 -1.21 11.26
C VAL A 544 -17.93 -0.20 11.06
N PRO A 545 -16.87 -0.53 10.30
CA PRO A 545 -15.80 0.40 10.00
C PRO A 545 -16.29 1.64 9.24
N ALA A 546 -15.86 2.83 9.66
CA ALA A 546 -16.22 4.11 9.03
C ALA A 546 -15.12 4.60 8.07
N TYR A 547 -15.51 5.03 6.87
CA TYR A 547 -14.61 5.74 5.96
C TYR A 547 -14.33 7.16 6.48
N ARG A 548 -13.05 7.54 6.54
CA ARG A 548 -12.58 8.87 6.95
C ARG A 548 -12.06 9.64 5.74
N HIS A 549 -12.82 10.64 5.30
CA HIS A 549 -12.48 11.47 4.15
C HIS A 549 -11.15 12.20 4.36
N PRO A 550 -10.34 12.37 3.30
CA PRO A 550 -9.24 13.32 3.33
C PRO A 550 -9.72 14.70 3.81
N ASP A 551 -9.01 15.27 4.78
CA ASP A 551 -9.30 16.59 5.33
C ASP A 551 -7.99 17.25 5.77
N PRO A 552 -7.74 18.53 5.43
CA PRO A 552 -6.47 19.19 5.74
C PRO A 552 -6.09 19.19 7.23
N LEU A 553 -7.08 19.11 8.14
CA LEU A 553 -6.87 19.21 9.58
C LEU A 553 -7.12 17.86 10.28
N ARG A 554 -8.30 17.28 10.13
CA ARG A 554 -8.77 16.09 10.87
C ARG A 554 -8.23 14.78 10.32
N HIS A 555 -8.09 14.65 9.01
CA HIS A 555 -7.66 13.39 8.38
C HIS A 555 -6.70 13.66 7.22
N PRO A 556 -5.58 14.37 7.48
CA PRO A 556 -4.68 14.84 6.45
C PRO A 556 -4.07 13.66 5.70
N ILE A 557 -4.15 13.75 4.39
CA ILE A 557 -3.14 13.16 3.51
C ILE A 557 -2.06 14.20 3.27
N PHE A 558 -0.88 13.76 2.87
CA PHE A 558 0.19 14.67 2.55
C PHE A 558 0.77 14.38 1.17
N ALA A 559 1.14 15.43 0.46
CA ALA A 559 1.69 15.34 -0.87
C ALA A 559 2.99 14.53 -0.91
N ASP A 560 3.03 13.59 -1.86
CA ASP A 560 4.20 12.81 -2.22
C ASP A 560 4.92 13.46 -3.41
N PHE A 561 6.26 13.46 -3.36
CA PHE A 561 7.16 14.09 -4.32
C PHE A 561 8.22 13.09 -4.84
N GLY A 562 8.66 13.29 -6.08
CA GLY A 562 9.72 12.53 -6.72
C GLY A 562 9.24 11.77 -7.96
N ASN A 563 9.68 10.52 -8.12
CA ASN A 563 9.38 9.75 -9.33
C ASN A 563 7.87 9.53 -9.51
N SER A 564 7.35 9.90 -10.68
CA SER A 564 5.93 9.84 -11.06
C SER A 564 4.99 10.62 -10.12
N ARG A 565 5.53 11.64 -9.43
CA ARG A 565 4.87 12.45 -8.39
C ARG A 565 5.15 13.94 -8.57
N TRP A 566 4.78 14.78 -7.59
CA TRP A 566 5.14 16.20 -7.58
C TRP A 566 6.66 16.38 -7.65
N GLY A 567 7.13 17.46 -8.28
CA GLY A 567 8.56 17.69 -8.47
C GLY A 567 9.27 18.06 -7.15
N ILE A 568 10.40 17.42 -6.88
CA ILE A 568 11.31 17.77 -5.78
C ILE A 568 12.74 17.66 -6.27
N GLU A 569 13.58 18.63 -5.89
CA GLU A 569 15.00 18.60 -6.18
C GLU A 569 15.80 18.98 -4.95
N TYR A 570 16.81 18.18 -4.62
CA TYR A 570 17.76 18.47 -3.54
C TYR A 570 19.07 18.93 -4.16
N SER A 571 19.55 20.12 -3.79
CA SER A 571 20.84 20.62 -4.30
C SER A 571 21.97 19.66 -3.94
N ALA A 572 21.95 19.05 -2.74
CA ALA A 572 22.93 18.05 -2.32
C ALA A 572 23.01 16.83 -3.26
N HIS A 573 21.90 16.43 -3.89
CA HIS A 573 21.86 15.29 -4.81
C HIS A 573 22.47 15.64 -6.18
N ARG A 574 22.21 16.86 -6.67
CA ARG A 574 22.69 17.36 -7.97
C ARG A 574 24.13 17.87 -7.95
N ALA A 575 24.56 18.42 -6.81
CA ALA A 575 25.86 19.08 -6.65
C ALA A 575 27.05 18.24 -7.14
N PRO A 576 27.17 16.93 -6.85
CA PRO A 576 28.30 16.12 -7.32
C PRO A 576 28.46 16.06 -8.84
N ALA A 577 27.36 16.20 -9.60
CA ALA A 577 27.39 16.15 -11.06
C ALA A 577 27.54 17.53 -11.72
N GLN A 578 27.08 18.60 -11.07
CA GLN A 578 26.90 19.91 -11.71
C GLN A 578 27.80 21.03 -11.15
N CYS A 579 28.32 20.90 -9.92
CA CYS A 579 29.06 21.99 -9.28
C CYS A 579 30.30 22.41 -10.05
N ASP A 580 31.09 21.46 -10.55
CA ASP A 580 32.34 21.77 -11.26
C ASP A 580 32.07 22.42 -12.63
N GLU A 581 31.08 21.92 -13.38
CA GLU A 581 30.65 22.51 -14.65
C GLU A 581 30.13 23.95 -14.46
N LEU A 582 29.30 24.16 -13.43
CA LEU A 582 28.77 25.49 -13.11
C LEU A 582 29.86 26.45 -12.63
N ARG A 583 30.85 25.96 -11.87
CA ARG A 583 32.02 26.76 -11.49
C ARG A 583 32.81 27.20 -12.72
N GLN A 584 33.14 26.28 -13.62
CA GLN A 584 33.82 26.61 -14.87
C GLN A 584 33.03 27.61 -15.73
N LYS A 585 31.70 27.48 -15.76
CA LYS A 585 30.80 28.43 -16.44
C LYS A 585 30.87 29.83 -15.81
N VAL A 586 30.88 29.92 -14.48
CA VAL A 586 31.04 31.20 -13.76
C VAL A 586 32.39 31.83 -14.07
N ASP A 587 33.47 31.05 -14.00
CA ASP A 587 34.84 31.54 -14.28
C ASP A 587 34.95 32.06 -15.73
N LYS A 588 34.39 31.32 -16.69
CA LYS A 588 34.34 31.73 -18.11
C LYS A 588 33.57 33.02 -18.32
N LEU A 589 32.41 33.18 -17.67
CA LEU A 589 31.60 34.40 -17.78
C LEU A 589 32.25 35.58 -17.08
N ALA A 590 32.96 35.36 -15.97
CA ALA A 590 33.74 36.40 -15.29
C ALA A 590 34.86 36.92 -16.19
N ALA A 591 35.57 36.02 -16.88
CA ALA A 591 36.58 36.40 -17.87
C ALA A 591 35.97 37.19 -19.04
N ALA A 592 34.77 36.82 -19.51
CA ALA A 592 34.07 37.54 -20.57
C ALA A 592 33.64 38.96 -20.15
N VAL A 593 33.18 39.14 -18.90
CA VAL A 593 32.89 40.47 -18.34
C VAL A 593 34.17 41.32 -18.28
N ALA A 594 35.29 40.76 -17.81
CA ALA A 594 36.57 41.47 -17.76
C ALA A 594 37.11 41.86 -19.15
N ASP A 595 36.90 41.04 -20.17
CA ASP A 595 37.23 41.36 -21.57
C ASP A 595 36.30 42.45 -22.15
N ALA A 596 34.99 42.37 -21.89
CA ALA A 596 34.04 43.40 -22.31
C ALA A 596 34.34 44.76 -21.67
N GLN A 597 34.73 44.77 -20.39
CA GLN A 597 35.15 45.97 -19.66
C GLN A 597 36.39 46.61 -20.28
N ARG A 598 37.46 45.83 -20.51
CA ARG A 598 38.68 46.31 -21.18
C ARG A 598 38.40 46.87 -22.57
N LYS A 599 37.52 46.21 -23.33
CA LYS A 599 37.12 46.69 -24.67
C LYS A 599 36.36 48.01 -24.59
N LEU A 600 35.52 48.22 -23.57
CA LEU A 600 34.80 49.48 -23.35
C LEU A 600 35.76 50.64 -23.06
N GLU A 601 36.78 50.42 -22.22
CA GLU A 601 37.78 51.44 -21.82
C GLU A 601 38.59 51.99 -23.01
N GLY A 602 38.83 51.17 -24.05
CA GLY A 602 39.55 51.56 -25.27
C GLY A 602 38.69 52.10 -26.42
N THR A 603 37.39 52.36 -26.23
CA THR A 603 36.45 52.60 -27.34
C THR A 603 36.15 54.08 -27.62
N LYS A 604 36.12 54.45 -28.91
CA LYS A 604 35.71 55.79 -29.40
C LYS A 604 34.20 56.04 -29.22
N ALA A 605 33.78 57.30 -29.08
CA ALA A 605 32.40 57.70 -28.77
C ALA A 605 31.31 57.00 -29.63
N ALA A 606 31.55 56.81 -30.93
CA ALA A 606 30.61 56.18 -31.86
C ALA A 606 30.30 54.69 -31.58
N GLN A 607 31.17 53.97 -30.86
CA GLN A 607 31.01 52.53 -30.57
C GLN A 607 30.70 52.24 -29.09
N ARG A 608 30.70 53.28 -28.24
CA ARG A 608 30.59 53.15 -26.78
C ARG A 608 29.26 52.53 -26.34
N ALA A 609 28.14 53.03 -26.87
CA ALA A 609 26.81 52.52 -26.54
C ALA A 609 26.62 51.02 -26.84
N SER A 610 27.17 50.53 -27.96
CA SER A 610 27.12 49.10 -28.31
C SER A 610 27.95 48.25 -27.35
N ARG A 611 29.10 48.75 -26.89
CA ARG A 611 29.98 48.06 -25.93
C ARG A 611 29.39 48.04 -24.52
N GLU A 612 28.73 49.12 -24.11
CA GLU A 612 28.00 49.20 -22.83
C GLU A 612 26.85 48.17 -22.80
N SER A 613 26.08 48.05 -23.89
CA SER A 613 25.03 47.02 -24.00
C SER A 613 25.59 45.60 -23.88
N LYS A 614 26.71 45.29 -24.54
CA LYS A 614 27.36 43.97 -24.45
C LYS A 614 27.91 43.68 -23.05
N LEU A 615 28.45 44.69 -22.38
CA LEU A 615 28.90 44.56 -20.99
C LEU A 615 27.71 44.26 -20.06
N ALA A 616 26.59 44.99 -20.21
CA ALA A 616 25.38 44.75 -19.43
C ALA A 616 24.81 43.35 -19.66
N GLU A 617 24.80 42.86 -20.91
CA GLU A 617 24.40 41.49 -21.22
C GLU A 617 25.33 40.45 -20.57
N ALA A 618 26.65 40.64 -20.65
CA ALA A 618 27.63 39.76 -20.04
C ALA A 618 27.52 39.75 -18.50
N GLN A 619 27.33 40.90 -17.88
CA GLN A 619 27.10 41.04 -16.43
C GLN A 619 25.81 40.32 -16.00
N SER A 620 24.71 40.49 -16.74
CA SER A 620 23.45 39.79 -16.48
C SER A 620 23.62 38.27 -16.53
N LYS A 621 24.37 37.76 -17.52
CA LYS A 621 24.67 36.32 -17.63
C LYS A 621 25.54 35.82 -16.48
N LEU A 622 26.56 36.58 -16.08
CA LEU A 622 27.41 36.25 -14.94
C LEU A 622 26.61 36.17 -13.64
N VAL A 623 25.77 37.16 -13.36
CA VAL A 623 24.91 37.19 -12.16
C VAL A 623 23.96 35.99 -12.13
N ALA A 624 23.35 35.63 -13.28
CA ALA A 624 22.49 34.47 -13.38
C ALA A 624 23.27 33.16 -13.09
N ALA A 625 24.46 32.99 -13.68
CA ALA A 625 25.30 31.82 -13.44
C ALA A 625 25.82 31.73 -12.01
N GLN A 626 26.19 32.87 -11.39
CA GLN A 626 26.59 32.92 -9.98
C GLN A 626 25.44 32.53 -9.04
N LYS A 627 24.22 32.98 -9.34
CA LYS A 627 23.02 32.60 -8.57
C LYS A 627 22.73 31.10 -8.69
N GLU A 628 22.83 30.56 -9.90
CA GLU A 628 22.70 29.12 -10.17
C GLU A 628 23.77 28.30 -9.42
N PHE A 629 25.03 28.73 -9.49
CA PHE A 629 26.14 28.10 -8.78
C PHE A 629 25.98 28.17 -7.25
N ALA A 630 25.55 29.31 -6.71
CA ALA A 630 25.27 29.45 -5.29
C ALA A 630 24.11 28.55 -4.83
N ALA A 631 23.06 28.41 -5.64
CA ALA A 631 21.91 27.56 -5.35
C ALA A 631 22.29 26.06 -5.33
N ILE A 632 23.09 25.59 -6.28
CA ILE A 632 23.53 24.19 -6.31
C ILE A 632 24.55 23.88 -5.20
N SER A 633 25.36 24.87 -4.84
CA SER A 633 26.41 24.73 -3.82
C SER A 633 25.88 24.74 -2.39
N ASP A 634 24.63 25.16 -2.14
CA ASP A 634 24.01 25.06 -0.82
C ASP A 634 23.47 23.63 -0.60
N PRO A 635 24.15 22.77 0.21
CA PRO A 635 23.69 21.39 0.42
C PRO A 635 22.36 21.32 1.16
N TYR A 636 21.95 22.43 1.82
CA TYR A 636 20.68 22.52 2.54
C TYR A 636 19.53 22.95 1.65
N ARG A 637 19.76 23.34 0.40
CA ARG A 637 18.68 23.79 -0.48
C ARG A 637 17.86 22.60 -1.00
N VAL A 638 16.54 22.77 -0.95
CA VAL A 638 15.55 21.89 -1.58
C VAL A 638 14.54 22.75 -2.32
N GLU A 639 14.12 22.31 -3.49
CA GLU A 639 13.07 22.95 -4.27
C GLU A 639 11.88 22.00 -4.37
N LEU A 640 10.71 22.47 -3.96
CA LEU A 640 9.45 21.73 -4.11
C LEU A 640 8.60 22.41 -5.16
N LYS A 641 8.09 21.64 -6.12
CA LYS A 641 7.03 22.10 -7.02
C LYS A 641 5.74 22.18 -6.20
N LEU A 642 5.19 23.36 -5.96
CA LEU A 642 4.05 23.59 -5.06
C LEU A 642 2.97 24.41 -5.76
N TRP A 643 1.72 24.19 -5.37
CA TRP A 643 0.61 25.08 -5.67
C TRP A 643 0.64 26.28 -4.71
N ASN A 644 0.80 27.49 -5.26
CA ASN A 644 0.86 28.72 -4.47
C ASN A 644 -0.48 29.51 -4.44
N GLY A 645 -1.58 28.88 -4.87
CA GLY A 645 -2.87 29.54 -5.03
C GLY A 645 -3.10 30.18 -6.41
N ARG A 646 -2.08 30.24 -7.27
CA ARG A 646 -2.19 30.80 -8.64
C ARG A 646 -1.58 29.90 -9.70
N ALA A 647 -0.39 29.37 -9.43
CA ALA A 647 0.33 28.49 -10.33
C ALA A 647 1.02 27.38 -9.53
N VAL A 648 1.30 26.28 -10.23
CA VAL A 648 2.20 25.25 -9.71
C VAL A 648 3.63 25.67 -10.08
N ALA A 649 4.42 26.09 -9.09
CA ALA A 649 5.74 26.67 -9.29
C ALA A 649 6.79 25.99 -8.41
N ALA A 650 8.06 26.04 -8.82
CA ALA A 650 9.17 25.56 -8.03
C ALA A 650 9.50 26.58 -6.92
N ILE A 651 9.30 26.20 -5.67
CA ILE A 651 9.50 27.06 -4.50
C ILE A 651 10.75 26.59 -3.75
N PRO A 652 11.80 27.43 -3.68
CA PRO A 652 13.05 27.04 -3.06
C PRO A 652 13.03 27.29 -1.55
N MET A 653 13.56 26.34 -0.80
CA MET A 653 13.60 26.31 0.67
C MET A 653 14.94 25.75 1.13
N ARG A 654 15.18 25.84 2.45
CA ARG A 654 16.26 25.12 3.11
C ARG A 654 15.72 24.02 4.00
N TRP A 655 16.40 22.89 4.04
CA TRP A 655 16.11 21.78 4.94
C TRP A 655 17.18 21.65 6.01
N SER A 656 16.85 21.02 7.14
CA SER A 656 17.82 20.71 8.19
C SER A 656 17.59 19.32 8.78
N SER A 657 18.67 18.52 8.85
CA SER A 657 18.71 17.22 9.50
C SER A 657 20.15 16.87 9.90
N LYS A 658 20.43 16.88 11.21
CA LYS A 658 21.78 16.53 11.72
C LYS A 658 22.22 15.14 11.26
N ARG A 659 21.27 14.19 11.25
CA ARG A 659 21.51 12.79 10.89
C ARG A 659 21.85 12.63 9.40
N LEU A 660 21.06 13.23 8.50
CA LEU A 660 21.33 13.14 7.06
C LEU A 660 22.69 13.76 6.70
N ILE A 661 23.01 14.92 7.28
CA ILE A 661 24.28 15.60 7.06
C ILE A 661 25.46 14.72 7.48
N ALA A 662 25.37 14.09 8.65
CA ALA A 662 26.41 13.21 9.16
C ALA A 662 26.53 11.93 8.32
N ASP A 663 25.40 11.27 8.04
CA ASP A 663 25.34 10.01 7.29
C ASP A 663 25.88 10.18 5.85
N LEU A 664 25.73 11.37 5.25
CA LEU A 664 26.20 11.67 3.89
C LEU A 664 27.49 12.51 3.82
N SER A 665 28.07 12.91 4.97
CA SER A 665 29.25 13.79 5.02
C SER A 665 29.15 15.10 4.23
N LEU A 666 27.95 15.69 4.13
CA LEU A 666 27.70 16.89 3.29
C LEU A 666 28.47 18.16 3.71
N ARG A 667 29.13 18.16 4.88
CA ARG A 667 29.95 19.29 5.36
C ARG A 667 31.40 19.26 4.88
N ARG A 668 31.92 18.08 4.51
CA ARG A 668 33.28 17.96 3.99
C ARG A 668 33.17 18.12 2.48
N ALA A 669 33.44 19.33 1.99
CA ALA A 669 33.49 19.61 0.56
C ALA A 669 34.38 18.56 -0.12
N THR A 670 33.92 18.05 -1.23
CA THR A 670 34.62 17.10 -2.10
C THR A 670 35.93 17.71 -2.57
N GLU A 671 37.04 17.42 -1.88
CA GLU A 671 38.37 17.70 -2.42
C GLU A 671 38.65 16.77 -3.62
N PRO A 672 39.18 17.29 -4.74
CA PRO A 672 39.42 16.52 -5.93
C PRO A 672 40.72 15.72 -5.80
N SER A 673 40.62 14.41 -5.55
CA SER A 673 41.47 13.39 -6.19
C SER A 673 40.89 11.99 -6.01
N SER A 674 40.58 11.36 -7.14
CA SER A 674 40.44 9.92 -7.37
C SER A 674 41.83 9.29 -7.26
N ASP A 675 42.16 8.47 -6.27
CA ASP A 675 41.98 7.01 -6.29
C ASP A 675 41.87 6.40 -4.88
N GLN A 676 41.81 7.23 -3.82
CA GLN A 676 41.92 6.75 -2.43
C GLN A 676 40.59 6.67 -1.66
N ARG A 677 39.46 7.09 -2.25
CA ARG A 677 38.15 7.10 -1.55
C ARG A 677 37.60 5.69 -1.38
N ILE A 678 37.17 5.37 -0.16
CA ILE A 678 36.47 4.10 0.12
C ILE A 678 34.97 4.28 -0.05
N GLY A 679 34.33 3.39 -0.79
CA GLY A 679 32.88 3.35 -0.92
C GLY A 679 32.23 2.82 0.36
N VAL A 680 31.41 3.65 1.02
CA VAL A 680 30.70 3.30 2.26
C VAL A 680 29.19 3.46 2.09
N THR A 681 28.38 2.69 2.83
CA THR A 681 26.93 2.90 2.91
C THR A 681 26.57 4.24 3.57
N ARG A 682 27.31 4.60 4.62
CA ARG A 682 27.16 5.82 5.41
C ARG A 682 28.52 6.30 5.86
N ALA A 683 28.68 7.61 5.99
CA ALA A 683 29.91 8.22 6.48
C ALA A 683 29.96 8.37 8.01
N ASP A 684 28.95 7.83 8.73
CA ASP A 684 29.00 7.69 10.18
C ASP A 684 30.00 6.59 10.61
N ARG A 685 30.27 6.51 11.92
CA ARG A 685 31.24 5.55 12.47
C ARG A 685 30.97 4.11 12.05
N LEU A 686 29.71 3.71 11.99
CA LEU A 686 29.31 2.34 11.65
C LEU A 686 29.45 2.05 10.16
N GLY A 687 29.02 2.96 9.29
CA GLY A 687 29.16 2.80 7.85
C GLY A 687 30.62 2.83 7.40
N ARG A 688 31.44 3.68 8.04
CA ARG A 688 32.91 3.67 7.85
C ARG A 688 33.52 2.34 8.24
N ALA A 689 33.19 1.83 9.43
CA ALA A 689 33.67 0.52 9.88
C ALA A 689 33.22 -0.60 8.93
N ALA A 690 31.97 -0.59 8.48
CA ALA A 690 31.43 -1.60 7.56
C ALA A 690 32.12 -1.59 6.19
N GLY A 691 32.54 -0.41 5.70
CA GLY A 691 33.33 -0.28 4.48
C GLY A 691 34.85 -0.41 4.68
N ASN A 692 35.32 -0.75 5.88
CA ASN A 692 36.75 -0.78 6.24
C ASN A 692 37.48 0.55 6.01
N ALA A 693 36.80 1.68 6.28
CA ALA A 693 37.35 3.02 6.22
C ALA A 693 37.76 3.53 7.62
N ASP A 694 39.00 3.97 7.75
CA ASP A 694 39.49 4.64 8.96
C ASP A 694 38.93 6.07 9.09
N ASP A 695 38.92 6.64 10.30
CA ASP A 695 38.29 7.94 10.62
C ASP A 695 38.83 9.13 9.81
N GLY A 696 40.10 9.05 9.38
CA GLY A 696 40.76 10.06 8.56
C GLY A 696 40.59 9.87 7.04
N ARG A 697 40.13 8.70 6.58
CA ARG A 697 40.11 8.39 5.15
C ARG A 697 38.89 9.04 4.46
N PRO A 698 39.08 9.66 3.28
CA PRO A 698 37.97 10.12 2.46
C PRO A 698 37.05 8.96 2.06
N VAL A 699 35.73 9.19 2.12
CA VAL A 699 34.72 8.18 1.79
C VAL A 699 33.72 8.73 0.78
N THR A 700 33.13 7.82 0.00
CA THR A 700 32.06 8.12 -0.95
C THR A 700 30.84 7.28 -0.60
N ILE A 701 29.65 7.90 -0.56
CA ILE A 701 28.40 7.17 -0.35
C ILE A 701 28.04 6.39 -1.62
N THR A 702 27.87 5.08 -1.50
CA THR A 702 27.55 4.19 -2.62
C THR A 702 26.04 4.07 -2.83
N GLY A 703 25.63 3.98 -4.10
CA GLY A 703 24.25 3.76 -4.55
C GLY A 703 23.34 4.99 -4.52
N LEU A 704 23.40 5.81 -3.46
CA LEU A 704 22.42 6.88 -3.26
C LEU A 704 22.51 8.04 -4.25
N PHE A 705 23.73 8.48 -4.59
CA PHE A 705 23.94 9.60 -5.51
C PHE A 705 23.84 9.19 -6.98
N GLN A 706 23.88 7.89 -7.26
CA GLN A 706 23.66 7.32 -8.59
C GLN A 706 22.18 7.21 -8.96
N GLN A 707 21.27 7.43 -8.00
CA GLN A 707 19.83 7.43 -8.27
C GLN A 707 19.43 8.65 -9.08
N ASP A 708 18.49 8.47 -10.01
CA ASP A 708 17.97 9.58 -10.82
C ASP A 708 17.18 10.61 -9.98
N HIS A 709 16.55 10.14 -8.90
CA HIS A 709 15.62 10.94 -8.10
C HIS A 709 15.72 10.61 -6.61
N TRP A 710 15.66 11.64 -5.77
CA TRP A 710 15.40 11.51 -4.34
C TRP A 710 13.94 11.88 -4.05
N ASN A 711 13.18 10.94 -3.50
CA ASN A 711 11.76 11.16 -3.20
C ASN A 711 11.56 11.96 -1.90
N GLY A 712 10.36 12.53 -1.71
CA GLY A 712 10.02 13.24 -0.49
C GLY A 712 8.53 13.14 -0.17
N ARG A 713 8.18 13.10 1.11
CA ARG A 713 6.78 13.26 1.56
C ARG A 713 6.69 14.48 2.47
N LEU A 714 5.86 15.45 2.08
CA LEU A 714 5.55 16.60 2.95
C LEU A 714 4.82 16.11 4.19
N GLN A 715 5.03 16.71 5.36
CA GLN A 715 4.30 16.38 6.58
C GLN A 715 4.17 17.60 7.48
N ALA A 716 3.09 17.63 8.26
CA ALA A 716 2.87 18.58 9.34
C ALA A 716 2.64 17.82 10.67
N PRO A 717 3.06 18.37 11.83
CA PRO A 717 2.83 17.75 13.12
C PRO A 717 1.35 17.61 13.42
N ARG A 718 0.92 16.38 13.74
CA ARG A 718 -0.49 16.07 13.98
C ARG A 718 -1.12 16.94 15.08
N ALA A 719 -0.39 17.14 16.17
CA ALA A 719 -0.84 17.98 17.29
C ALA A 719 -1.12 19.45 16.88
N GLN A 720 -0.38 20.00 15.91
CA GLN A 720 -0.65 21.36 15.41
C GLN A 720 -1.94 21.40 14.58
N LEU A 721 -2.15 20.40 13.72
CA LEU A 721 -3.38 20.30 12.92
C LEU A 721 -4.62 20.05 13.80
N ASP A 722 -4.50 19.22 14.83
CA ASP A 722 -5.58 18.99 15.81
C ASP A 722 -5.92 20.25 16.62
N ALA A 723 -4.92 21.06 16.99
CA ALA A 723 -5.16 22.32 17.68
C ALA A 723 -5.90 23.32 16.78
N ILE A 724 -5.50 23.42 15.50
CA ILE A 724 -6.19 24.24 14.50
C ILE A 724 -7.63 23.74 14.30
N ALA A 725 -7.84 22.43 14.16
CA ALA A 725 -9.17 21.83 14.02
C ALA A 725 -10.09 22.24 15.19
N LYS A 726 -9.63 22.04 16.43
CA LYS A 726 -10.38 22.41 17.64
C LYS A 726 -10.69 23.91 17.70
N HIS A 727 -9.76 24.76 17.28
CA HIS A 727 -9.97 26.21 17.22
C HIS A 727 -11.03 26.57 16.18
N VAL A 728 -10.89 26.04 14.96
CA VAL A 728 -11.83 26.30 13.85
C VAL A 728 -13.23 25.79 14.18
N ASP A 729 -13.37 24.65 14.85
CA ASP A 729 -14.68 24.14 15.29
C ASP A 729 -15.41 25.11 16.24
N LYS A 730 -14.65 25.83 17.08
CA LYS A 730 -15.20 26.71 18.11
C LYS A 730 -15.36 28.15 17.64
N HIS A 731 -14.45 28.63 16.80
CA HIS A 731 -14.30 30.06 16.45
C HIS A 731 -14.36 30.34 14.95
N GLY A 732 -14.41 29.31 14.10
CA GLY A 732 -14.36 29.44 12.65
C GLY A 732 -12.97 29.81 12.11
N TRP A 733 -12.92 30.19 10.84
CA TRP A 733 -11.69 30.57 10.13
C TRP A 733 -11.29 32.04 10.38
N ASP A 734 -10.94 32.35 11.63
CA ASP A 734 -10.55 33.70 12.08
C ASP A 734 -9.05 34.02 11.88
N ALA A 735 -8.61 35.19 12.36
CA ALA A 735 -7.21 35.61 12.28
C ALA A 735 -6.25 34.74 13.10
N GLU A 736 -6.72 34.14 14.20
CA GLU A 736 -5.90 33.25 15.03
C GLU A 736 -5.69 31.90 14.34
N ALA A 737 -6.71 31.34 13.68
CA ALA A 737 -6.57 30.14 12.85
C ALA A 737 -5.51 30.35 11.75
N ARG A 738 -5.53 31.51 11.07
CA ARG A 738 -4.51 31.87 10.07
C ARG A 738 -3.11 31.98 10.67
N ARG A 739 -3.00 32.57 11.87
CA ARG A 739 -1.74 32.66 12.61
C ARG A 739 -1.20 31.29 13.00
N GLN A 740 -2.07 30.36 13.40
CA GLN A 740 -1.68 28.99 13.72
C GLN A 740 -1.19 28.23 12.48
N ILE A 741 -1.85 28.40 11.32
CA ILE A 741 -1.41 27.84 10.03
C ILE A 741 0.00 28.33 9.67
N ALA A 742 0.24 29.65 9.76
CA ALA A 742 1.54 30.24 9.46
C ALA A 742 2.67 29.70 10.35
N ARG A 743 2.34 29.14 11.52
CA ARG A 743 3.29 28.56 12.49
C ARG A 743 3.45 27.05 12.38
N ILE A 744 2.84 26.39 11.40
CA ILE A 744 3.02 24.96 11.16
C ILE A 744 4.50 24.66 10.90
N ARG A 745 5.03 23.64 11.59
CA ARG A 745 6.42 23.19 11.43
C ARG A 745 6.50 22.12 10.35
N TRP A 746 6.57 22.55 9.10
CA TRP A 746 6.67 21.65 7.96
C TRP A 746 7.96 20.84 7.94
N VAL A 747 7.82 19.56 7.59
CA VAL A 747 8.94 18.65 7.37
C VAL A 747 8.76 17.88 6.08
N VAL A 748 9.86 17.46 5.47
CA VAL A 748 9.88 16.49 4.38
C VAL A 748 10.56 15.22 4.88
N SER A 749 9.91 14.08 4.68
CA SER A 749 10.52 12.78 4.93
C SER A 749 11.15 12.26 3.63
N LEU A 750 12.47 12.08 3.65
CA LEU A 750 13.27 11.48 2.57
C LEU A 750 13.54 10.02 2.92
N SER A 751 13.11 9.09 2.08
CA SER A 751 13.51 7.67 2.16
C SER A 751 14.65 7.42 1.19
N ALA A 752 15.88 7.52 1.67
CA ALA A 752 17.07 7.28 0.86
C ALA A 752 17.35 5.78 0.77
N GLU A 753 17.58 5.28 -0.44
CA GLU A 753 17.96 3.88 -0.65
C GLU A 753 19.48 3.78 -0.64
N LEU A 754 19.99 3.11 0.38
CA LEU A 754 21.42 2.99 0.64
C LEU A 754 21.88 1.59 0.26
N SER A 755 23.00 1.48 -0.45
CA SER A 755 23.61 0.17 -0.74
C SER A 755 24.03 -0.50 0.56
N GLN A 756 23.59 -1.74 0.79
CA GLN A 756 24.00 -2.49 1.97
C GLN A 756 25.48 -2.89 1.87
N GLN A 757 26.22 -2.83 2.99
CA GLN A 757 27.62 -3.26 3.10
C GLN A 757 27.92 -3.84 4.49
N GLY A 758 28.99 -4.63 4.62
CA GLY A 758 29.52 -5.12 5.90
C GLY A 758 29.72 -6.64 5.96
N PRO A 759 30.10 -7.17 7.14
CA PRO A 759 30.44 -8.59 7.33
C PRO A 759 29.26 -9.54 7.12
N TRP A 760 28.03 -9.02 7.11
CA TRP A 760 26.82 -9.78 6.78
C TRP A 760 26.89 -10.48 5.42
N PHE A 761 27.52 -9.84 4.43
CA PHE A 761 27.68 -10.39 3.08
C PHE A 761 28.61 -11.60 3.07
N GLU A 762 29.74 -11.47 3.77
CA GLU A 762 30.68 -12.56 3.95
C GLU A 762 30.04 -13.72 4.71
N PHE A 763 29.27 -13.41 5.77
CA PHE A 763 28.50 -14.41 6.51
C PHE A 763 27.50 -15.15 5.63
N CYS A 764 26.72 -14.44 4.81
CA CYS A 764 25.74 -15.06 3.91
C CYS A 764 26.38 -16.02 2.90
N ASN A 765 27.57 -15.68 2.40
CA ASN A 765 28.30 -16.48 1.41
C ASN A 765 28.92 -17.77 1.99
N ARG A 766 28.92 -17.96 3.32
CA ARG A 766 29.45 -19.18 3.97
C ARG A 766 28.48 -20.36 3.90
N PHE A 767 27.22 -20.14 3.53
CA PHE A 767 26.20 -21.19 3.51
C PHE A 767 26.15 -21.87 2.13
N GLY A 768 26.40 -23.19 2.10
CA GLY A 768 26.19 -24.02 0.92
C GLY A 768 24.70 -24.21 0.59
N GLU A 769 24.41 -24.79 -0.58
CA GLU A 769 23.01 -25.01 -1.02
C GLU A 769 22.22 -25.93 -0.08
N ASP A 770 22.92 -26.86 0.58
CA ASP A 770 22.35 -27.89 1.46
C ASP A 770 22.15 -27.44 2.91
N ALA A 771 22.45 -26.18 3.24
CA ALA A 771 22.35 -25.69 4.61
C ALA A 771 20.88 -25.71 5.11
N PRO A 772 20.61 -26.14 6.36
CA PRO A 772 19.25 -26.24 6.91
C PRO A 772 18.46 -24.93 6.86
N ALA A 773 19.18 -23.81 7.01
CA ALA A 773 18.70 -22.47 6.74
C ALA A 773 19.78 -21.71 5.97
N ARG A 774 19.44 -21.17 4.80
CA ARG A 774 20.38 -20.39 3.99
C ARG A 774 19.83 -19.00 3.66
N PRO A 775 20.65 -17.95 3.79
CA PRO A 775 20.29 -16.64 3.26
C PRO A 775 20.33 -16.68 1.73
N PHE A 776 19.42 -15.96 1.08
CA PHE A 776 19.41 -15.77 -0.37
C PHE A 776 18.86 -14.39 -0.70
N VAL A 777 19.16 -13.90 -1.91
CA VAL A 777 18.56 -12.67 -2.44
C VAL A 777 17.30 -13.05 -3.19
N SER A 778 16.16 -12.50 -2.76
CA SER A 778 14.87 -12.73 -3.41
C SER A 778 14.86 -12.14 -4.82
N ARG A 779 13.86 -12.51 -5.62
CA ARG A 779 13.62 -11.88 -6.94
C ARG A 779 13.42 -10.36 -6.86
N GLN A 780 13.06 -9.85 -5.68
CA GLN A 780 12.87 -8.42 -5.40
C GLN A 780 14.16 -7.74 -4.94
N GLY A 781 15.29 -8.45 -4.89
CA GLY A 781 16.56 -7.90 -4.46
C GLY A 781 16.67 -7.72 -2.93
N GLU A 782 15.91 -8.46 -2.14
CA GLU A 782 15.95 -8.40 -0.67
C GLU A 782 16.61 -9.65 -0.09
N TYR A 783 17.30 -9.54 1.05
CA TYR A 783 17.77 -10.72 1.76
C TYR A 783 16.62 -11.44 2.47
N ALA A 784 16.45 -12.71 2.14
CA ALA A 784 15.52 -13.63 2.79
C ALA A 784 16.26 -14.89 3.26
N VAL A 785 15.61 -15.70 4.10
CA VAL A 785 16.15 -17.01 4.52
C VAL A 785 15.24 -18.10 3.99
N LYS A 786 15.83 -19.07 3.30
CA LYS A 786 15.16 -20.31 2.94
C LYS A 786 15.49 -21.33 4.02
N HIS A 787 14.50 -21.74 4.79
CA HIS A 787 14.62 -22.82 5.77
C HIS A 787 14.02 -24.10 5.19
N ARG A 788 14.68 -25.25 5.34
CA ARG A 788 14.20 -26.54 4.81
C ARG A 788 12.78 -26.90 5.27
N ASP A 789 12.43 -26.51 6.50
CA ASP A 789 11.12 -26.79 7.12
C ASP A 789 10.09 -25.66 6.92
N ASN A 790 10.37 -24.59 6.16
CA ASN A 790 9.42 -23.47 6.00
C ASN A 790 8.15 -23.89 5.25
N ASP A 791 8.24 -24.87 4.34
CA ASP A 791 7.10 -25.37 3.57
C ASP A 791 6.06 -26.08 4.47
N GLN A 792 6.48 -26.52 5.67
CA GLN A 792 5.61 -27.16 6.66
C GLN A 792 5.07 -26.17 7.72
N ARG A 793 5.53 -24.90 7.73
CA ARG A 793 5.18 -23.90 8.75
C ARG A 793 4.14 -22.91 8.23
N LYS A 794 3.07 -22.69 9.00
CA LYS A 794 1.94 -21.81 8.64
C LYS A 794 2.03 -20.43 9.32
N GLY A 795 1.46 -19.40 8.69
CA GLY A 795 1.33 -18.04 9.25
C GLY A 795 2.65 -17.38 9.67
N HIS A 796 2.62 -16.65 10.78
CA HIS A 796 3.79 -15.97 11.36
C HIS A 796 4.88 -16.92 11.92
N ALA A 797 4.68 -18.25 11.85
CA ALA A 797 5.67 -19.25 12.28
C ALA A 797 6.73 -19.56 11.20
N LYS A 798 6.61 -19.03 9.98
CA LYS A 798 7.68 -19.09 8.97
C LYS A 798 8.95 -18.45 9.54
N LEU A 799 10.05 -19.18 9.48
CA LEU A 799 11.33 -18.70 9.97
C LEU A 799 11.86 -17.64 8.99
N ILE A 800 11.87 -16.38 9.43
CA ILE A 800 12.55 -15.26 8.78
C ILE A 800 14.02 -15.22 9.28
N LEU A 801 14.80 -14.20 8.95
CA LEU A 801 16.21 -13.93 9.32
C LEU A 801 16.63 -14.25 10.77
N SER A 802 15.68 -14.46 11.69
CA SER A 802 15.87 -14.66 13.13
C SER A 802 16.36 -16.06 13.56
N ARG A 803 16.57 -17.03 12.65
CA ARG A 803 17.09 -18.38 13.00
C ARG A 803 18.17 -18.94 12.06
N LEU A 804 19.06 -18.10 11.53
CA LEU A 804 20.27 -18.61 10.87
C LEU A 804 21.16 -19.33 11.90
N PRO A 805 21.71 -20.53 11.59
CA PRO A 805 22.65 -21.22 12.45
C PRO A 805 23.80 -20.29 12.86
N GLY A 806 24.13 -20.28 14.16
CA GLY A 806 25.13 -19.37 14.71
C GLY A 806 24.67 -17.93 14.89
N LEU A 807 23.60 -17.45 14.26
CA LEU A 807 23.17 -16.07 14.41
C LEU A 807 22.27 -15.87 15.65
N ARG A 808 22.51 -14.81 16.43
CA ARG A 808 21.67 -14.41 17.57
C ARG A 808 21.36 -12.91 17.50
N VAL A 809 20.10 -12.54 17.71
CA VAL A 809 19.67 -11.14 17.78
C VAL A 809 19.68 -10.71 19.24
N LEU A 810 20.43 -9.65 19.56
CA LEU A 810 20.58 -9.15 20.94
C LEU A 810 19.65 -7.96 21.22
N ALA A 811 19.43 -7.11 20.22
CA ALA A 811 18.56 -5.94 20.35
C ALA A 811 17.96 -5.56 19.00
N VAL A 812 16.73 -5.06 19.03
CA VAL A 812 16.00 -4.55 17.87
C VAL A 812 15.56 -3.13 18.20
N ASP A 813 16.13 -2.13 17.55
CA ASP A 813 15.62 -0.76 17.57
C ASP A 813 14.49 -0.65 16.54
N LEU A 814 13.24 -0.64 17.01
CA LEU A 814 12.05 -0.49 16.18
C LEU A 814 11.88 0.98 15.75
N GLY A 815 12.71 1.43 14.80
CA GLY A 815 12.49 2.69 14.10
C GLY A 815 11.15 2.71 13.35
N HIS A 816 10.61 3.91 13.07
CA HIS A 816 9.32 4.07 12.39
C HIS A 816 9.24 3.30 11.06
N ARG A 817 8.40 2.25 11.08
CA ARG A 817 7.71 1.51 10.01
C ARG A 817 8.51 0.78 8.91
N TYR A 818 9.77 1.11 8.60
CA TYR A 818 10.48 0.44 7.49
C TYR A 818 11.95 0.07 7.72
N ALA A 819 12.54 0.42 8.86
CA ALA A 819 13.90 -0.04 9.19
C ALA A 819 14.04 -0.19 10.70
N ALA A 820 14.17 -1.44 11.15
CA ALA A 820 14.65 -1.74 12.49
C ALA A 820 16.17 -1.90 12.43
N ALA A 821 16.91 -1.27 13.35
CA ALA A 821 18.33 -1.57 13.49
C ALA A 821 18.47 -2.77 14.44
N CYS A 822 18.92 -3.91 13.92
CA CYS A 822 19.17 -5.11 14.72
C CYS A 822 20.66 -5.21 15.09
N ALA A 823 20.96 -5.40 16.37
CA ALA A 823 22.28 -5.86 16.80
C ALA A 823 22.31 -7.39 16.70
N VAL A 824 23.12 -7.89 15.78
CA VAL A 824 23.23 -9.31 15.44
C VAL A 824 24.62 -9.81 15.79
N TRP A 825 24.68 -10.98 16.45
CA TRP A 825 25.91 -11.64 16.88
C TRP A 825 26.03 -12.99 16.18
N GLU A 826 27.26 -13.37 15.83
CA GLU A 826 27.61 -14.72 15.40
C GLU A 826 28.13 -15.48 16.64
N ALA A 827 27.55 -16.65 16.90
CA ALA A 827 27.99 -17.60 17.90
C ALA A 827 29.07 -18.46 17.28
N VAL A 828 30.16 -18.64 18.03
CA VAL A 828 31.30 -19.46 17.65
C VAL A 828 31.36 -20.72 18.52
N THR A 829 31.87 -21.81 17.98
CA THR A 829 32.09 -23.04 18.75
C THR A 829 33.24 -22.88 19.73
N CYS A 830 33.33 -23.77 20.72
CA CYS A 830 34.46 -23.80 21.65
C CYS A 830 35.81 -23.94 20.92
N GLU A 831 35.86 -24.76 19.87
CA GLU A 831 37.03 -24.95 19.02
C GLU A 831 37.41 -23.67 18.26
N GLN A 832 36.42 -22.98 17.68
CA GLN A 832 36.64 -21.69 17.02
C GLN A 832 37.12 -20.61 18.01
N MET A 833 36.62 -20.64 19.24
CA MET A 833 37.08 -19.73 20.30
C MET A 833 38.51 -20.04 20.73
N GLN A 834 38.88 -21.32 20.87
CA GLN A 834 40.25 -21.74 21.17
C GLN A 834 41.21 -21.32 20.05
N HIS A 835 40.84 -21.55 18.79
CA HIS A 835 41.62 -21.13 17.63
C HIS A 835 41.77 -19.60 17.58
N ALA A 836 40.71 -18.85 17.89
CA ALA A 836 40.77 -17.39 17.96
C ALA A 836 41.73 -16.91 19.07
N CYS A 837 41.73 -17.56 20.25
CA CYS A 837 42.65 -17.23 21.34
C CYS A 837 44.10 -17.52 20.96
N GLN A 838 44.36 -18.67 20.33
CA GLN A 838 45.68 -19.04 19.82
C GLN A 838 46.17 -18.04 18.78
N ALA A 839 45.32 -17.66 17.82
CA ALA A 839 45.66 -16.67 16.80
C ALA A 839 45.95 -15.28 17.38
N ALA A 840 45.36 -14.95 18.54
CA ALA A 840 45.62 -13.72 19.28
C ALA A 840 46.82 -13.81 20.24
N GLY A 841 47.48 -14.96 20.34
CA GLY A 841 48.58 -15.20 21.30
C GLY A 841 48.13 -15.17 22.77
N THR A 842 46.85 -15.46 23.02
CA THR A 842 46.23 -15.45 24.35
C THR A 842 45.81 -16.85 24.79
N THR A 843 45.82 -17.10 26.10
CA THR A 843 45.32 -18.36 26.67
C THR A 843 43.80 -18.50 26.51
N SER A 844 43.32 -19.75 26.52
CA SER A 844 41.88 -20.03 26.49
C SER A 844 41.15 -19.29 27.62
N PRO A 845 39.94 -18.76 27.37
CA PRO A 845 39.22 -17.98 28.35
C PRO A 845 38.73 -18.84 29.52
N ASP A 846 38.74 -18.26 30.72
CA ASP A 846 38.23 -18.88 31.94
C ASP A 846 36.76 -19.31 31.77
N ALA A 847 36.37 -20.41 32.44
CA ALA A 847 35.01 -20.94 32.47
C ALA A 847 33.96 -19.92 32.99
N GLN A 848 34.37 -18.92 33.77
CA GLN A 848 33.54 -17.85 34.31
C GLN A 848 33.68 -16.53 33.54
N ALA A 849 34.58 -16.46 32.54
CA ALA A 849 34.76 -15.25 31.76
C ALA A 849 33.51 -14.97 30.88
N MET A 850 32.81 -13.89 31.21
CA MET A 850 31.62 -13.43 30.49
C MET A 850 31.96 -12.72 29.18
N PHE A 851 33.12 -12.06 29.12
CA PHE A 851 33.61 -11.35 27.95
C PHE A 851 35.07 -11.72 27.70
N VAL A 852 35.43 -11.86 26.44
CA VAL A 852 36.81 -12.13 26.01
C VAL A 852 37.16 -11.14 24.91
N HIS A 853 38.21 -10.34 25.15
CA HIS A 853 38.66 -9.32 24.21
C HIS A 853 39.95 -9.82 23.57
N LEU A 854 39.86 -10.27 22.32
CA LEU A 854 41.02 -10.75 21.58
C LEU A 854 41.54 -9.63 20.69
N LYS A 855 42.80 -9.25 20.89
CA LYS A 855 43.48 -8.26 20.06
C LYS A 855 44.31 -8.98 19.01
N CYS A 856 43.90 -8.88 17.75
CA CYS A 856 44.64 -9.45 16.63
C CYS A 856 45.07 -8.33 15.69
N SER A 857 46.27 -8.44 15.11
CA SER A 857 46.63 -7.59 13.98
C SER A 857 45.91 -8.12 12.75
N ASN A 858 45.11 -7.29 12.09
CA ASN A 858 44.51 -7.68 10.81
C ASN A 858 45.60 -7.78 9.72
N ALA A 859 45.23 -8.26 8.53
CA ALA A 859 46.13 -8.40 7.37
C ALA A 859 46.84 -7.08 6.94
N ARG A 860 46.50 -5.93 7.54
CA ARG A 860 47.09 -4.61 7.29
C ARG A 860 47.86 -4.06 8.50
N GLY A 861 48.15 -4.90 9.50
CA GLY A 861 48.92 -4.53 10.70
C GLY A 861 48.16 -3.68 11.73
N LYS A 862 46.87 -3.42 11.53
CA LYS A 862 46.04 -2.66 12.49
C LYS A 862 45.53 -3.60 13.57
N THR A 863 45.73 -3.25 14.83
CA THR A 863 45.16 -3.98 15.97
C THR A 863 43.63 -3.86 15.96
N VAL A 864 42.96 -4.98 15.74
CA VAL A 864 41.51 -5.15 15.83
C VAL A 864 41.21 -5.87 17.14
N THR A 865 40.27 -5.33 17.92
CA THR A 865 39.76 -6.03 19.10
C THR A 865 38.45 -6.72 18.74
N THR A 866 38.45 -8.04 18.76
CA THR A 866 37.23 -8.85 18.65
C THR A 866 36.72 -9.15 20.05
N ILE A 867 35.47 -8.76 20.33
CA ILE A 867 34.82 -8.99 21.62
C ILE A 867 33.90 -10.19 21.49
N TYR A 868 34.23 -11.27 22.19
CA TYR A 868 33.37 -12.43 22.36
C TYR A 868 32.64 -12.28 23.68
N ARG A 869 31.35 -12.63 23.70
CA ARG A 869 30.55 -12.70 24.92
C ARG A 869 30.10 -14.14 25.11
N ARG A 870 30.28 -14.68 26.31
CA ARG A 870 29.70 -15.98 26.70
C ARG A 870 28.18 -15.84 26.75
N ILE A 871 27.48 -16.72 26.04
CA ILE A 871 26.01 -16.75 25.99
C ILE A 871 25.58 -18.04 26.68
N GLY A 872 25.09 -17.91 27.92
CA GLY A 872 24.56 -19.03 28.71
C GLY A 872 25.60 -20.09 28.98
#